data_AF-A0A803MWS3-F1
#
_entry.id   AF-A0A803MWS3-F1
#
_cell.length_a   1.000
_cell.length_b   1.000
_cell.length_c   1.000
_cell.angle_alpha   90.00
_cell.angle_beta   90.00
_cell.angle_gamma   90.00
#
_symmetry.space_group_name_H-M   'P 1'
#
loop_
_entity.id
_entity.type
_entity.pdbx_description
1 polymer ?
#
loop_
_entity_poly.entity_id
_entity_poly.type
_entity_poly.pdbx_seq_one_letter_code
_entity_poly.pdbx_strand_id
1 'polypeptide(L)'
;MVMRNYRHNTIIYLKCLSDEDCWCIFQRHVNEFSNVSEMRDDIVHKCKGLPLAAKTLGGLLRKAIDKSHRQRILDSNIWSEESSVLPVLRLSYHHLPSHLKHLFAYCFMLPRDYHFQEMEIIKLWMAQGFLPENKNERIEYVGHNCFLDLVSRSLIEEYTPDVEEFIFEEGPRMFTMHDLIHDLAKWAAGDLRYVTDTVNLHNVLKRTRHMYMYVTDTGVNEVVENQLFASHLRTFLYSSSNDLNIEMLNYIQHFRYLRSLCLSSMKIKELPDCIGDLKHLKLLVVLLKQIKVLPKSISKLRNLQTLELSRCSYLQEIQSVGFLVKLRHLSVDYTRLKEMPLGIEKLKILQSLDKFVLAPKEVEDAVEARLHDKDSVDRLHLKWERCWYEVDDNTKRDVLEKLRPHTSIKECKLDGYRGSTLPSWLGDPSFINMVHIRLEECEKCEFLPPLGQLSSLKSLLVKDMNGITEVGPKFYGNFDNIGGAFPLLEMLSIKYCLSLQGNLLPHLPSLRTLEIKECKNLSVSLPSLHLLEVLNVDGCKILSTTADVIFCSKRMILCNILEIISLNWSFPYLHEEISIVNCLSVPITIDQISMMLRRLKICNCRELQFLELKNLSSSTSRLEELSVDECEFIVSISHIPLTLQSLEIDDCEKLRYEEFNELHFSLESDNDLKTEESIGVSPKDILELILLTKLIIQRFPSLISLQKGLLFPALQTLDLWDCENMEILPGQFLNKVEEYLRILHFPKGSLHLLRNLSLQNVGCCADLVECLPCLDFPLPSSLSQLNIKSFRYLKTIANGNTLPNLTDLHVSDCPKLVSLVSDFTSLTELSLESCPKFCNFIAGLSNVRQLSISGTNIEKPIQEWGLHLLTSLQILKLKNIGSSIECISGLELPSSLYKLHIAGLPNLTTLCCSTLPNLTNIDIYSCPKLESFGDNGLPPRNDHVFISNCHMIEQHLRYDPNGLILTLCGRCSLPLS
;
A
#
# COMPACT_ATOMS: atom_id res chain seq x y z
N MET A 1 -14.78 -1.59 21.05
CA MET A 1 -13.30 -1.55 21.03
C MET A 1 -12.85 -0.17 20.60
N VAL A 2 -11.71 0.31 21.11
CA VAL A 2 -11.16 1.63 20.77
C VAL A 2 -9.96 1.42 19.83
N MET A 3 -10.04 1.91 18.60
CA MET A 3 -8.89 2.02 17.70
C MET A 3 -8.38 3.47 17.72
N ARG A 4 -7.07 3.66 17.84
CA ARG A 4 -6.43 4.96 17.61
C ARG A 4 -5.89 4.98 16.18
N ASN A 5 -6.39 5.91 15.38
CA ASN A 5 -5.82 6.18 14.06
C ASN A 5 -4.58 7.08 14.25
N TYR A 6 -3.38 6.50 14.17
CA TYR A 6 -2.13 7.22 14.40
C TYR A 6 -1.83 8.31 13.34
N ARG A 7 -2.46 8.26 12.17
CA ARG A 7 -2.32 9.31 11.14
C ARG A 7 -3.18 10.54 11.42
N HIS A 8 -4.29 10.38 12.16
CA HIS A 8 -5.30 11.43 12.36
C HIS A 8 -5.60 11.73 13.84
N ASN A 9 -4.86 11.11 14.77
CA ASN A 9 -5.03 11.21 16.22
C ASN A 9 -6.49 11.05 16.71
N THR A 10 -7.31 10.30 15.96
CA THR A 10 -8.75 10.10 16.20
C THR A 10 -8.99 8.75 16.87
N ILE A 11 -9.91 8.73 17.84
CA ILE A 11 -10.35 7.51 18.54
C ILE A 11 -11.63 7.00 17.87
N ILE A 12 -11.56 5.83 17.25
CA ILE A 12 -12.70 5.17 16.61
C ILE A 12 -13.25 4.12 17.57
N TYR A 13 -14.54 4.25 17.91
CA TYR A 13 -15.26 3.27 18.71
C TYR A 13 -15.91 2.22 17.81
N LEU A 14 -15.30 1.04 17.73
CA LEU A 14 -15.82 -0.11 17.01
C LEU A 14 -16.85 -0.87 17.87
N LYS A 15 -18.01 -1.17 17.31
CA LYS A 15 -18.98 -2.10 17.91
C LYS A 15 -18.41 -3.53 17.88
N CYS A 16 -18.79 -4.35 18.86
CA CYS A 16 -18.46 -5.77 18.83
C CYS A 16 -19.29 -6.46 17.72
N LEU A 17 -18.80 -7.59 17.23
CA LEU A 17 -19.51 -8.40 16.25
C LEU A 17 -20.82 -8.95 16.84
N SER A 18 -21.80 -9.18 15.97
CA SER A 18 -22.97 -9.98 16.32
C SER A 18 -22.56 -11.43 16.63
N ASP A 19 -23.43 -12.15 17.33
CA ASP A 19 -23.20 -13.56 17.66
C ASP A 19 -23.10 -14.42 16.39
N GLU A 20 -23.89 -14.11 15.37
CA GLU A 20 -23.85 -14.69 14.03
C GLU A 20 -22.53 -14.42 13.31
N ASP A 21 -22.06 -13.17 13.27
CA ASP A 21 -20.79 -12.82 12.61
C ASP A 21 -19.59 -13.45 13.33
N CYS A 22 -19.62 -13.44 14.66
CA CYS A 22 -18.62 -14.07 15.50
C CYS A 22 -18.55 -15.59 15.24
N TRP A 23 -19.70 -16.24 15.12
CA TRP A 23 -19.80 -17.66 14.77
C TRP A 23 -19.27 -17.95 13.37
N CYS A 24 -19.62 -17.13 12.37
CA CYS A 24 -19.11 -17.24 11.00
C CYS A 24 -17.57 -17.17 10.94
N ILE A 25 -16.97 -16.23 11.67
CA ILE A 25 -15.49 -16.11 11.74
C ILE A 25 -14.89 -17.34 12.39
N PHE A 26 -15.47 -17.83 13.49
CA PHE A 26 -15.02 -19.04 14.17
C PHE A 26 -15.05 -20.25 13.23
N GLN A 27 -16.16 -20.49 12.53
CA GLN A 27 -16.34 -21.64 11.63
C GLN A 27 -15.29 -21.66 10.51
N ARG A 28 -14.96 -20.51 9.93
CA ARG A 28 -13.91 -20.39 8.91
C ARG A 28 -12.54 -20.88 9.39
N HIS A 29 -12.25 -20.78 10.69
CA HIS A 29 -10.93 -21.11 11.25
C HIS A 29 -10.81 -22.57 11.73
N VAL A 30 -11.93 -23.30 11.85
CA VAL A 30 -11.94 -24.70 12.27
C VAL A 30 -11.75 -25.68 11.08
N ASN A 31 -12.11 -25.26 9.86
CA ASN A 31 -12.02 -25.99 8.57
C ASN A 31 -12.56 -27.45 8.61
N GLU A 32 -13.80 -27.63 8.14
CA GLU A 32 -14.59 -28.87 7.92
C GLU A 32 -15.21 -29.62 9.13
N PHE A 33 -16.51 -29.95 8.95
CA PHE A 33 -17.42 -30.93 9.59
C PHE A 33 -17.14 -31.48 11.02
N SER A 34 -16.55 -30.70 11.91
CA SER A 34 -16.65 -31.01 13.34
C SER A 34 -18.04 -30.63 13.85
N ASN A 35 -18.70 -31.54 14.58
CA ASN A 35 -19.96 -31.29 15.31
C ASN A 35 -19.72 -30.31 16.48
N VAL A 36 -19.22 -29.10 16.19
CA VAL A 36 -19.07 -27.99 17.17
C VAL A 36 -20.31 -27.12 17.22
N SER A 37 -21.29 -27.32 16.33
CA SER A 37 -22.58 -26.60 16.34
C SER A 37 -23.32 -26.74 17.67
N GLU A 38 -23.21 -27.90 18.33
CA GLU A 38 -23.79 -28.13 19.66
C GLU A 38 -23.17 -27.25 20.76
N MET A 39 -21.96 -26.70 20.54
CA MET A 39 -21.23 -25.83 21.46
C MET A 39 -21.28 -24.36 21.02
N ARG A 40 -22.13 -24.00 20.04
CA ARG A 40 -22.18 -22.66 19.45
C ARG A 40 -22.32 -21.57 20.51
N ASP A 41 -23.33 -21.71 21.36
CA ASP A 41 -23.69 -20.67 22.32
C ASP A 41 -22.55 -20.43 23.32
N ASP A 42 -21.93 -21.50 23.82
CA ASP A 42 -20.75 -21.41 24.71
C ASP A 42 -19.57 -20.73 24.03
N ILE A 43 -19.30 -21.06 22.77
CA ILE A 43 -18.18 -20.51 21.97
C ILE A 43 -18.39 -19.02 21.75
N VAL A 44 -19.56 -18.62 21.26
CA VAL A 44 -19.86 -17.23 20.95
C VAL A 44 -19.89 -16.38 22.22
N HIS A 45 -20.50 -16.91 23.30
CA HIS A 45 -20.53 -16.25 24.60
C HIS A 45 -19.12 -16.01 25.17
N LYS A 46 -18.21 -16.98 25.01
CA LYS A 46 -16.80 -16.83 25.44
C LYS A 46 -16.01 -15.86 24.56
N CYS A 47 -16.35 -15.75 23.28
CA CYS A 47 -15.71 -14.81 22.35
C CYS A 47 -16.18 -13.36 22.56
N LYS A 48 -17.38 -13.14 23.13
CA LYS A 48 -17.94 -11.80 23.43
C LYS A 48 -17.91 -10.84 22.23
N GLY A 49 -18.16 -11.36 21.02
CA GLY A 49 -18.13 -10.59 19.78
C GLY A 49 -16.74 -10.05 19.36
N LEU A 50 -15.64 -10.58 19.93
CA LEU A 50 -14.27 -10.21 19.55
C LEU A 50 -13.79 -11.10 18.39
N PRO A 51 -13.46 -10.52 17.20
CA PRO A 51 -13.00 -11.30 16.05
C PRO A 51 -11.76 -12.14 16.35
N LEU A 52 -10.76 -11.55 17.03
CA LEU A 52 -9.52 -12.25 17.40
C LEU A 52 -9.80 -13.44 18.33
N ALA A 53 -10.75 -13.30 19.27
CA ALA A 53 -11.13 -14.39 20.16
C ALA A 53 -11.74 -15.56 19.39
N ALA A 54 -12.63 -15.27 18.44
CA ALA A 54 -13.23 -16.26 17.55
C ALA A 54 -12.19 -16.99 16.70
N LYS A 55 -11.26 -16.24 16.07
CA LYS A 55 -10.14 -16.82 15.30
C LYS A 55 -9.27 -17.73 16.15
N THR A 56 -8.78 -17.23 17.29
CA THR A 56 -7.87 -17.98 18.17
C THR A 56 -8.54 -19.22 18.76
N LEU A 57 -9.81 -19.12 19.20
CA LEU A 57 -10.55 -20.28 19.70
C LEU A 57 -10.80 -21.31 18.58
N GLY A 58 -11.10 -20.86 17.36
CA GLY A 58 -11.22 -21.72 16.18
C GLY A 58 -9.93 -22.49 15.90
N GLY A 59 -8.79 -21.79 15.83
CA GLY A 59 -7.47 -22.41 15.63
C GLY A 59 -7.08 -23.38 16.75
N LEU A 60 -7.45 -23.08 18.00
CA LEU A 60 -7.25 -23.96 19.16
C LEU A 60 -8.09 -25.24 19.06
N LEU A 61 -9.39 -25.11 18.79
CA LEU A 61 -10.31 -26.24 18.72
C LEU A 61 -10.09 -27.12 17.48
N ARG A 62 -9.55 -26.57 16.40
CA ARG A 62 -9.10 -27.33 15.22
C ARG A 62 -8.06 -28.39 15.56
N LYS A 63 -7.18 -28.13 16.54
CA LYS A 63 -6.13 -29.05 16.98
C LYS A 63 -6.58 -29.96 18.13
N ALA A 64 -7.83 -29.85 18.59
CA ALA A 64 -8.37 -30.72 19.63
C ALA A 64 -8.68 -32.12 19.07
N ILE A 65 -8.15 -33.14 19.77
CA ILE A 65 -8.16 -34.55 19.34
C ILE A 65 -9.59 -35.13 19.25
N ASP A 66 -10.50 -34.73 20.15
CA ASP A 66 -11.86 -35.27 20.25
C ASP A 66 -12.84 -34.26 20.90
N LYS A 67 -14.12 -34.65 21.00
CA LYS A 67 -15.16 -33.85 21.66
C LYS A 67 -14.85 -33.60 23.14
N SER A 68 -14.28 -34.59 23.85
CA SER A 68 -13.95 -34.46 25.27
C SER A 68 -12.87 -33.40 25.54
N HIS A 69 -11.88 -33.28 24.65
CA HIS A 69 -10.83 -32.27 24.73
C HIS A 69 -11.38 -30.88 24.43
N ARG A 70 -12.28 -30.73 23.44
CA ARG A 70 -12.95 -29.45 23.17
C ARG A 70 -13.73 -28.96 24.38
N GLN A 71 -14.51 -29.83 25.02
CA GLN A 71 -15.26 -29.47 26.23
C GLN A 71 -14.32 -29.05 27.37
N ARG A 72 -13.23 -29.79 27.62
CA ARG A 72 -12.22 -29.40 28.62
C ARG A 72 -11.57 -28.03 28.37
N ILE A 73 -11.40 -27.63 27.11
CA ILE A 73 -10.89 -26.29 26.75
C ILE A 73 -11.93 -25.21 27.10
N LEU A 74 -13.21 -25.47 26.81
CA LEU A 74 -14.31 -24.55 27.12
C LEU A 74 -14.54 -24.46 28.63
N ASP A 75 -14.41 -25.54 29.38
CA ASP A 75 -14.63 -25.58 30.84
C ASP A 75 -13.43 -25.11 31.66
N SER A 76 -12.34 -24.68 31.02
CA SER A 76 -11.10 -24.33 31.72
C SER A 76 -11.24 -23.12 32.65
N ASN A 77 -10.64 -23.22 33.85
CA ASN A 77 -10.63 -22.15 34.84
C ASN A 77 -9.94 -20.85 34.34
N ILE A 78 -9.10 -20.94 33.30
CA ILE A 78 -8.39 -19.78 32.72
C ILE A 78 -9.37 -18.71 32.22
N TRP A 79 -10.60 -19.10 31.81
CA TRP A 79 -11.64 -18.16 31.41
C TRP A 79 -12.05 -17.17 32.52
N SER A 80 -11.85 -17.56 33.79
CA SER A 80 -12.25 -16.79 34.98
C SER A 80 -11.11 -16.06 35.68
N GLU A 81 -9.86 -16.25 35.25
CA GLU A 81 -8.69 -15.64 35.88
C GLU A 81 -8.48 -14.19 35.40
N GLU A 82 -8.35 -13.25 36.34
CA GLU A 82 -8.00 -11.87 36.03
C GLU A 82 -6.56 -11.75 35.50
N SER A 83 -6.41 -11.17 34.32
CA SER A 83 -5.12 -11.02 33.63
C SER A 83 -5.18 -9.89 32.61
N SER A 84 -4.04 -9.24 32.36
CA SER A 84 -3.90 -8.22 31.31
C SER A 84 -3.98 -8.80 29.88
N VAL A 85 -3.76 -10.11 29.73
CA VAL A 85 -3.90 -10.85 28.46
C VAL A 85 -5.25 -11.56 28.42
N LEU A 86 -5.93 -11.48 27.27
CA LEU A 86 -7.24 -12.12 27.04
C LEU A 86 -7.23 -13.63 27.38
N PRO A 87 -8.26 -14.16 28.06
CA PRO A 87 -8.29 -15.56 28.50
C PRO A 87 -8.14 -16.59 27.37
N VAL A 88 -8.80 -16.35 26.23
CA VAL A 88 -8.71 -17.23 25.04
C VAL A 88 -7.29 -17.33 24.47
N LEU A 89 -6.53 -16.23 24.53
CA LEU A 89 -5.15 -16.17 24.07
C LEU A 89 -4.25 -16.98 25.02
N ARG A 90 -4.46 -16.82 26.33
CA ARG A 90 -3.77 -17.61 27.37
C ARG A 90 -4.07 -19.10 27.24
N LEU A 91 -5.32 -19.46 26.93
CA LEU A 91 -5.72 -20.84 26.66
C LEU A 91 -5.01 -21.41 25.44
N SER A 92 -4.98 -20.66 24.35
CA SER A 92 -4.24 -21.06 23.15
C SER A 92 -2.78 -21.37 23.46
N TYR A 93 -2.11 -20.50 24.23
CA TYR A 93 -0.75 -20.75 24.71
C TYR A 93 -0.65 -21.97 25.64
N HIS A 94 -1.58 -22.13 26.58
CA HIS A 94 -1.57 -23.25 27.53
C HIS A 94 -1.60 -24.61 26.84
N HIS A 95 -2.39 -24.71 25.76
CA HIS A 95 -2.54 -25.91 24.94
C HIS A 95 -1.53 -26.02 23.78
N LEU A 96 -0.53 -25.13 23.70
CA LEU A 96 0.60 -25.32 22.79
C LEU A 96 1.46 -26.51 23.26
N PRO A 97 1.99 -27.32 22.33
CA PRO A 97 3.08 -28.26 22.62
C PRO A 97 4.26 -27.56 23.31
N SER A 98 4.94 -28.27 24.22
CA SER A 98 6.03 -27.71 25.03
C SER A 98 7.17 -27.10 24.20
N HIS A 99 7.50 -27.70 23.05
CA HIS A 99 8.51 -27.17 22.13
C HIS A 99 8.07 -25.85 21.48
N LEU A 100 6.80 -25.71 21.10
CA LEU A 100 6.26 -24.46 20.51
C LEU A 100 6.12 -23.33 21.54
N LYS A 101 5.85 -23.64 22.82
CA LYS A 101 5.71 -22.60 23.86
C LYS A 101 6.93 -21.69 23.96
N HIS A 102 8.13 -22.26 23.86
CA HIS A 102 9.38 -21.51 23.94
C HIS A 102 9.65 -20.70 22.66
N LEU A 103 9.36 -21.27 21.49
CA LEU A 103 9.49 -20.61 20.19
C LEU A 103 8.55 -19.40 20.11
N PHE A 104 7.28 -19.60 20.48
CA PHE A 104 6.26 -18.56 20.53
C PHE A 104 6.61 -17.46 21.54
N ALA A 105 7.01 -17.83 22.76
CA ALA A 105 7.40 -16.85 23.77
C ALA A 105 8.51 -15.95 23.24
N TYR A 106 9.48 -16.49 22.49
CA TYR A 106 10.59 -15.73 21.90
C TYR A 106 10.17 -14.73 20.80
N CYS A 107 9.00 -14.90 20.19
CA CYS A 107 8.49 -13.97 19.18
C CYS A 107 8.28 -12.54 19.71
N PHE A 108 8.27 -12.33 21.03
CA PHE A 108 8.23 -11.00 21.66
C PHE A 108 9.37 -10.06 21.23
N MET A 109 10.45 -10.62 20.65
CA MET A 109 11.58 -9.86 20.13
C MET A 109 11.26 -9.13 18.82
N LEU A 110 10.16 -9.49 18.14
CA LEU A 110 9.68 -8.79 16.96
C LEU A 110 8.95 -7.51 17.41
N PRO A 111 9.17 -6.35 16.76
CA PRO A 111 8.39 -5.15 17.08
C PRO A 111 6.89 -5.34 16.84
N ARG A 112 6.07 -4.49 17.47
CA ARG A 112 4.63 -4.41 17.19
C ARG A 112 4.38 -3.96 15.75
N ASP A 113 3.32 -4.48 15.14
CA ASP A 113 2.96 -4.26 13.73
C ASP A 113 4.09 -4.54 12.72
N TYR A 114 5.08 -5.34 13.12
CA TYR A 114 6.21 -5.69 12.27
C TYR A 114 5.80 -6.78 11.28
N HIS A 115 6.01 -6.49 9.99
CA HIS A 115 5.84 -7.45 8.90
C HIS A 115 7.17 -8.15 8.68
N PHE A 116 7.17 -9.48 8.73
CA PHE A 116 8.39 -10.28 8.68
C PHE A 116 8.25 -11.49 7.77
N GLN A 117 9.39 -11.96 7.25
CA GLN A 117 9.45 -13.21 6.50
C GLN A 117 9.60 -14.40 7.45
N GLU A 118 9.05 -15.54 7.07
CA GLU A 118 9.16 -16.79 7.84
C GLU A 118 10.61 -17.11 8.26
N MET A 119 11.58 -17.02 7.34
CA MET A 119 12.96 -17.39 7.65
C MET A 119 13.65 -16.46 8.65
N GLU A 120 13.17 -15.23 8.85
CA GLU A 120 13.74 -14.30 9.85
C GLU A 120 13.59 -14.86 11.27
N ILE A 121 12.41 -15.39 11.60
CA ILE A 121 12.14 -15.93 12.93
C ILE A 121 12.75 -17.32 13.13
N ILE A 122 12.80 -18.14 12.08
CA ILE A 122 13.43 -19.46 12.11
C ILE A 122 14.93 -19.34 12.39
N LYS A 123 15.64 -18.43 11.68
CA LYS A 123 17.07 -18.16 11.91
C LYS A 123 17.35 -17.74 13.36
N LEU A 124 16.44 -16.97 13.93
CA LEU A 124 16.44 -16.54 15.33
C LEU A 124 16.27 -17.71 16.32
N TRP A 125 15.32 -18.62 16.08
CA TRP A 125 15.14 -19.84 16.87
C TRP A 125 16.33 -20.81 16.78
N MET A 126 16.90 -20.96 15.59
CA MET A 126 18.13 -21.75 15.36
C MET A 126 19.30 -21.21 16.16
N ALA A 127 19.51 -19.89 16.13
CA ALA A 127 20.59 -19.23 16.86
C ALA A 127 20.47 -19.43 18.38
N GLN A 128 19.24 -19.41 18.90
CA GLN A 128 18.99 -19.72 20.32
C GLN A 128 19.11 -21.21 20.64
N GLY A 129 18.98 -22.09 19.65
CA GLY A 129 18.98 -23.55 19.83
C GLY A 129 17.66 -24.05 20.45
N PHE A 130 16.54 -23.43 20.07
CA PHE A 130 15.21 -23.83 20.56
C PHE A 130 14.57 -24.93 19.73
N LEU A 131 14.99 -25.10 18.48
CA LEU A 131 14.47 -26.14 17.60
C LEU A 131 15.05 -27.50 18.01
N PRO A 132 14.22 -28.56 18.05
CA PRO A 132 14.70 -29.90 18.37
C PRO A 132 15.68 -30.38 17.30
N GLU A 133 16.82 -30.92 17.74
CA GLU A 133 17.80 -31.52 16.82
C GLU A 133 17.29 -32.90 16.37
N ASN A 134 16.96 -33.02 15.09
CA ASN A 134 16.69 -34.29 14.43
C ASN A 134 17.85 -34.61 13.49
N LYS A 135 18.50 -35.77 13.65
CA LYS A 135 19.65 -36.16 12.80
C LYS A 135 19.29 -36.36 11.33
N ASN A 136 18.00 -36.61 11.04
CA ASN A 136 17.54 -36.96 9.71
C ASN A 136 16.88 -35.79 8.95
N GLU A 137 16.70 -34.63 9.58
CA GLU A 137 16.00 -33.50 8.99
C GLU A 137 16.81 -32.20 9.12
N ARG A 138 16.69 -31.32 8.12
CA ARG A 138 17.29 -29.98 8.18
C ARG A 138 16.59 -29.17 9.28
N ILE A 139 17.37 -28.47 10.10
CA ILE A 139 16.83 -27.67 11.21
C ILE A 139 15.93 -26.54 10.72
N GLU A 140 16.16 -26.01 9.51
CA GLU A 140 15.31 -25.04 8.83
C GLU A 140 13.92 -25.61 8.56
N TYR A 141 13.83 -26.88 8.13
CA TYR A 141 12.57 -27.56 7.87
C TYR A 141 11.81 -27.88 9.16
N VAL A 142 12.52 -28.28 10.21
CA VAL A 142 11.95 -28.40 11.56
C VAL A 142 11.37 -27.06 12.02
N GLY A 143 12.10 -25.96 11.75
CA GLY A 143 11.64 -24.59 11.99
C GLY A 143 10.39 -24.22 11.20
N HIS A 144 10.35 -24.55 9.91
CA HIS A 144 9.21 -24.33 9.02
C HIS A 144 7.95 -25.05 9.53
N ASN A 145 8.07 -26.33 9.91
CA ASN A 145 6.95 -27.08 10.47
C ASN A 145 6.45 -26.47 11.78
N CYS A 146 7.36 -26.03 12.66
CA CYS A 146 6.99 -25.32 13.90
C CYS A 146 6.29 -23.99 13.59
N PHE A 147 6.77 -23.25 12.59
CA PHE A 147 6.20 -21.98 12.16
C PHE A 147 4.78 -22.16 11.60
N LEU A 148 4.59 -23.11 10.68
CA LEU A 148 3.27 -23.47 10.14
C LEU A 148 2.31 -23.92 11.23
N ASP A 149 2.79 -24.59 12.28
CA ASP A 149 1.93 -24.94 13.40
C ASP A 149 1.45 -23.72 14.20
N LEU A 150 2.26 -22.66 14.33
CA LEU A 150 1.82 -21.38 14.92
C LEU A 150 0.83 -20.64 14.01
N VAL A 151 1.06 -20.63 12.69
CA VAL A 151 0.13 -20.08 11.69
C VAL A 151 -1.20 -20.82 11.72
N SER A 152 -1.15 -22.15 11.80
CA SER A 152 -2.34 -23.02 11.86
C SER A 152 -3.24 -22.76 13.07
N ARG A 153 -2.71 -22.11 14.11
CA ARG A 153 -3.39 -21.74 15.36
C ARG A 153 -3.78 -20.26 15.41
N SER A 154 -3.60 -19.53 14.30
CA SER A 154 -3.85 -18.09 14.19
C SER A 154 -3.06 -17.25 15.22
N LEU A 155 -1.88 -17.73 15.63
CA LEU A 155 -0.94 -16.96 16.45
C LEU A 155 -0.02 -16.07 15.59
N ILE A 156 0.13 -16.43 14.32
CA ILE A 156 0.80 -15.67 13.28
C ILE A 156 -0.14 -15.68 12.08
N GLU A 157 -0.34 -14.53 11.45
CA GLU A 157 -1.24 -14.39 10.30
C GLU A 157 -0.43 -14.02 9.04
N GLU A 158 -0.83 -14.53 7.89
CA GLU A 158 -0.29 -14.10 6.61
C GLU A 158 -0.79 -12.68 6.31
N TYR A 159 0.13 -11.79 5.94
CA TYR A 159 -0.18 -10.41 5.60
C TYR A 159 -0.44 -10.29 4.10
N THR A 160 -1.68 -9.93 3.77
CA THR A 160 -2.09 -9.52 2.42
C THR A 160 -2.26 -7.99 2.42
N PRO A 161 -1.45 -7.22 1.70
CA PRO A 161 -1.62 -5.76 1.65
C PRO A 161 -2.97 -5.37 1.04
N ASP A 162 -3.71 -4.50 1.73
CA ASP A 162 -5.06 -4.03 1.35
C ASP A 162 -5.06 -2.93 0.26
N VAL A 163 -4.04 -2.82 -0.60
CA VAL A 163 -3.92 -1.66 -1.52
C VAL A 163 -3.66 -2.09 -2.95
N GLU A 164 -4.53 -1.59 -3.84
CA GLU A 164 -4.46 -1.62 -5.31
C GLU A 164 -3.31 -0.77 -5.90
N GLU A 165 -2.41 -0.21 -5.09
CA GLU A 165 -1.22 0.50 -5.55
C GLU A 165 0.03 -0.37 -5.39
N PHE A 166 0.64 -0.73 -6.52
CA PHE A 166 1.78 -1.64 -6.69
C PHE A 166 1.45 -3.14 -6.58
N ILE A 167 0.51 -3.59 -7.41
CA ILE A 167 0.68 -4.90 -8.08
C ILE A 167 2.06 -4.84 -8.78
N PHE A 168 2.76 -5.97 -8.94
CA PHE A 168 3.84 -6.21 -9.93
C PHE A 168 5.20 -6.69 -9.43
N GLU A 169 5.39 -6.92 -8.13
CA GLU A 169 6.36 -7.90 -7.67
C GLU A 169 5.73 -8.67 -6.50
N GLU A 170 5.37 -9.96 -6.70
CA GLU A 170 5.07 -10.82 -5.55
C GLU A 170 6.36 -10.93 -4.73
N GLY A 171 6.46 -10.03 -3.75
CA GLY A 171 7.43 -10.12 -2.69
C GLY A 171 7.25 -11.45 -1.94
N PRO A 172 8.26 -11.87 -1.18
CA PRO A 172 8.12 -13.06 -0.35
C PRO A 172 6.91 -12.93 0.58
N ARG A 173 6.21 -14.05 0.82
CA ARG A 173 5.06 -14.09 1.76
C ARG A 173 5.46 -13.42 3.08
N MET A 174 4.71 -12.40 3.44
CA MET A 174 4.92 -11.65 4.67
C MET A 174 3.93 -12.13 5.72
N PHE A 175 4.36 -12.13 6.96
CA PHE A 175 3.56 -12.51 8.11
C PHE A 175 3.54 -11.39 9.13
N THR A 176 2.50 -11.35 9.93
CA THR A 176 2.35 -10.39 11.03
C THR A 176 1.84 -11.10 12.29
N MET A 177 2.13 -10.49 13.43
CA MET A 177 1.61 -10.91 14.73
C MET A 177 0.77 -9.79 15.30
N HIS A 178 -0.51 -10.04 15.51
CA HIS A 178 -1.41 -9.06 16.11
C HIS A 178 -0.89 -8.61 17.49
N ASP A 179 -0.97 -7.31 17.80
CA ASP A 179 -0.52 -6.72 19.08
C ASP A 179 -0.91 -7.48 20.36
N LEU A 180 -2.13 -8.01 20.44
CA LEU A 180 -2.59 -8.79 21.60
C LEU A 180 -1.91 -10.17 21.69
N ILE A 181 -1.55 -10.75 20.55
CA ILE A 181 -0.74 -11.97 20.47
C ILE A 181 0.71 -11.66 20.81
N HIS A 182 1.23 -10.52 20.36
CA HIS A 182 2.55 -10.04 20.79
C HIS A 182 2.58 -9.83 22.32
N ASP A 183 1.53 -9.28 22.92
CA ASP A 183 1.41 -9.14 24.38
C ASP A 183 1.31 -10.49 25.10
N LEU A 184 0.67 -11.50 24.50
CA LEU A 184 0.71 -12.88 24.96
C LEU A 184 2.13 -13.47 24.90
N ALA A 185 2.87 -13.26 23.80
CA ALA A 185 4.25 -13.71 23.66
C ALA A 185 5.15 -13.05 24.70
N LYS A 186 4.97 -11.74 24.90
CA LYS A 186 5.61 -10.96 25.96
C LYS A 186 5.32 -11.60 27.31
N TRP A 187 4.05 -11.77 27.68
CA TRP A 187 3.63 -12.42 28.94
C TRP A 187 4.29 -13.79 29.14
N ALA A 188 4.29 -14.63 28.11
CA ALA A 188 4.91 -15.96 28.13
C ALA A 188 6.44 -15.91 28.33
N ALA A 189 7.12 -14.86 27.86
CA ALA A 189 8.57 -14.69 28.04
C ALA A 189 8.99 -14.32 29.48
N GLY A 190 8.06 -13.85 30.32
CA GLY A 190 8.32 -13.51 31.73
C GLY A 190 9.41 -12.46 31.95
N ASP A 191 10.27 -12.65 32.97
CA ASP A 191 11.35 -11.74 33.38
C ASP A 191 12.61 -11.76 32.48
N LEU A 192 12.59 -12.52 31.38
CA LEU A 192 13.77 -12.69 30.51
C LEU A 192 13.99 -11.53 29.53
N ARG A 193 13.16 -10.48 29.61
CA ARG A 193 12.94 -9.44 28.59
C ARG A 193 13.32 -8.02 29.05
N TYR A 194 13.86 -7.21 28.14
CA TYR A 194 13.96 -5.76 28.29
C TYR A 194 13.72 -5.06 26.93
N VAL A 195 12.72 -4.18 26.89
CA VAL A 195 12.35 -3.33 25.75
C VAL A 195 12.17 -1.92 26.32
N THR A 196 12.98 -0.96 25.88
CA THR A 196 12.88 0.43 26.37
C THR A 196 13.18 1.43 25.25
N ASP A 197 12.53 2.59 25.34
CA ASP A 197 12.80 3.85 24.63
C ASP A 197 13.65 4.82 25.47
N THR A 198 13.76 4.58 26.78
CA THR A 198 14.47 5.42 27.75
C THR A 198 15.50 4.62 28.55
N VAL A 199 16.69 5.18 28.70
CA VAL A 199 17.83 4.50 29.34
C VAL A 199 17.81 4.84 30.83
N ASN A 200 17.11 4.04 31.63
CA ASN A 200 17.36 4.00 33.07
C ASN A 200 17.71 2.57 33.48
N LEU A 201 19.00 2.22 33.28
CA LEU A 201 19.51 0.83 33.29
C LEU A 201 19.88 0.31 34.69
N HIS A 202 19.75 1.13 35.74
CA HIS A 202 20.11 0.74 37.09
C HIS A 202 19.02 -0.12 37.72
N ASN A 203 19.07 -1.44 37.41
CA ASN A 203 18.64 -2.62 38.20
C ASN A 203 18.07 -3.77 37.34
N VAL A 204 17.81 -3.55 36.05
CA VAL A 204 17.07 -4.52 35.20
C VAL A 204 17.98 -5.54 34.50
N LEU A 205 19.28 -5.26 34.33
CA LEU A 205 20.17 -6.01 33.42
C LEU A 205 20.74 -7.35 33.92
N LYS A 206 20.59 -7.72 35.20
CA LYS A 206 21.26 -8.93 35.74
C LYS A 206 20.63 -10.25 35.27
N ARG A 207 19.33 -10.27 34.96
CA ARG A 207 18.58 -11.48 34.56
C ARG A 207 18.14 -11.48 33.10
N THR A 208 18.25 -10.34 32.41
CA THR A 208 17.86 -10.18 31.02
C THR A 208 18.67 -11.10 30.11
N ARG A 209 17.97 -11.90 29.31
CA ARG A 209 18.60 -12.77 28.30
C ARG A 209 18.39 -12.25 26.89
N HIS A 210 17.34 -11.48 26.65
CA HIS A 210 17.03 -10.95 25.34
C HIS A 210 16.60 -9.49 25.45
N MET A 211 17.27 -8.64 24.67
CA MET A 211 17.13 -7.20 24.74
C MET A 211 16.94 -6.62 23.34
N TYR A 212 15.90 -5.78 23.19
CA TYR A 212 15.68 -4.94 22.02
C TYR A 212 15.77 -3.48 22.46
N MET A 213 16.63 -2.71 21.78
CA MET A 213 16.90 -1.31 22.09
C MET A 213 16.70 -0.47 20.83
N TYR A 214 15.77 0.49 20.91
CA TYR A 214 15.49 1.47 19.87
C TYR A 214 15.80 2.87 20.40
N VAL A 215 16.64 3.63 19.69
CA VAL A 215 17.16 4.92 20.18
C VAL A 215 16.78 6.05 19.22
N THR A 216 16.06 7.07 19.73
CA THR A 216 15.52 8.19 18.95
C THR A 216 16.07 9.58 19.31
N ASP A 217 16.91 9.73 20.36
CA ASP A 217 17.32 11.04 20.90
C ASP A 217 18.84 11.13 21.24
N THR A 218 19.39 12.34 21.34
CA THR A 218 20.84 12.64 21.53
C THR A 218 21.31 12.65 23.00
N GLY A 219 20.41 12.58 23.98
CA GLY A 219 20.73 12.55 25.42
C GLY A 219 21.36 11.25 25.94
N VAL A 220 21.78 10.35 25.04
CA VAL A 220 22.19 8.96 25.34
C VAL A 220 23.61 8.85 25.92
N ASN A 221 24.41 9.91 25.84
CA ASN A 221 25.82 9.85 26.21
C ASN A 221 26.05 9.66 27.73
N GLU A 222 25.21 10.18 28.63
CA GLU A 222 25.50 10.14 30.07
C GLU A 222 25.15 8.80 30.77
N VAL A 223 24.25 7.98 30.21
CA VAL A 223 23.78 6.76 30.90
C VAL A 223 24.60 5.51 30.56
N VAL A 224 25.24 5.48 29.40
CA VAL A 224 26.01 4.30 28.96
C VAL A 224 27.39 4.25 29.61
N GLU A 225 27.93 5.39 30.04
CA GLU A 225 29.21 5.48 30.75
C GLU A 225 29.21 4.72 32.09
N ASN A 226 28.04 4.45 32.69
CA ASN A 226 27.92 3.73 33.95
C ASN A 226 27.44 2.27 33.77
N GLN A 227 28.40 1.39 33.43
CA GLN A 227 28.39 -0.04 33.80
C GLN A 227 27.21 -0.91 33.27
N LEU A 228 27.15 -1.16 31.96
CA LEU A 228 26.35 -2.27 31.37
C LEU A 228 26.89 -3.65 31.82
N PHE A 229 26.40 -4.18 32.95
CA PHE A 229 26.67 -5.55 33.41
C PHE A 229 25.62 -6.57 32.89
N ALA A 230 25.45 -6.69 31.57
CA ALA A 230 24.56 -7.71 30.98
C ALA A 230 25.32 -9.01 30.69
N SER A 231 25.88 -9.65 31.72
CA SER A 231 26.76 -10.81 31.58
C SER A 231 26.07 -12.09 31.10
N HIS A 232 24.74 -12.14 31.00
CA HIS A 232 23.98 -13.32 30.56
C HIS A 232 23.19 -13.11 29.26
N LEU A 233 23.42 -11.99 28.58
CA LEU A 233 22.69 -11.63 27.36
C LEU A 233 22.96 -12.64 26.24
N ARG A 234 21.90 -13.13 25.60
CA ARG A 234 21.91 -14.08 24.48
C ARG A 234 21.42 -13.47 23.18
N THR A 235 20.55 -12.45 23.25
CA THR A 235 20.07 -11.71 22.09
C THR A 235 20.18 -10.22 22.35
N PHE A 236 20.80 -9.51 21.42
CA PHE A 236 20.86 -8.06 21.41
C PHE A 236 20.43 -7.55 20.03
N LEU A 237 19.27 -6.90 19.99
CA LEU A 237 18.76 -6.24 18.81
C LEU A 237 18.85 -4.73 19.04
N TYR A 238 19.55 -4.06 18.14
CA TYR A 238 19.83 -2.64 18.26
C TYR A 238 19.41 -1.91 16.99
N SER A 239 18.62 -0.85 17.14
CA SER A 239 18.19 0.00 16.03
C SER A 239 18.24 1.48 16.44
N SER A 240 18.74 2.34 15.55
CA SER A 240 18.86 3.77 15.81
C SER A 240 18.64 4.60 14.55
N SER A 241 17.93 5.71 14.70
CA SER A 241 17.68 6.70 13.65
C SER A 241 18.71 7.84 13.60
N ASN A 242 19.50 8.05 14.66
CA ASN A 242 20.32 9.27 14.86
C ASN A 242 21.85 9.01 14.87
N ASP A 243 22.65 10.07 15.10
CA ASP A 243 24.10 10.01 15.25
C ASP A 243 24.49 9.18 16.47
N LEU A 244 24.96 7.96 16.24
CA LEU A 244 25.59 7.16 17.28
C LEU A 244 27.06 7.47 17.41
N ASN A 245 27.50 7.57 18.66
CA ASN A 245 28.88 7.40 19.02
C ASN A 245 29.28 5.91 18.87
N ILE A 246 30.30 5.65 18.07
CA ILE A 246 30.90 4.31 17.85
C ILE A 246 31.29 3.63 19.17
N GLU A 247 31.56 4.41 20.21
CA GLU A 247 31.96 3.92 21.55
C GLU A 247 30.96 2.94 22.18
N MET A 248 29.65 3.05 21.91
CA MET A 248 28.67 2.07 22.39
C MET A 248 28.92 0.64 21.87
N LEU A 249 29.36 0.50 20.61
CA LEU A 249 29.61 -0.82 20.01
C LEU A 249 30.83 -1.50 20.65
N ASN A 250 31.78 -0.75 21.18
CA ASN A 250 32.95 -1.30 21.86
C ASN A 250 32.55 -2.10 23.11
N TYR A 251 31.44 -1.75 23.78
CA TYR A 251 30.96 -2.47 24.95
C TYR A 251 30.38 -3.86 24.64
N ILE A 252 30.08 -4.18 23.38
CA ILE A 252 29.57 -5.50 22.97
C ILE A 252 30.51 -6.62 23.39
N GLN A 253 31.82 -6.35 23.53
CA GLN A 253 32.82 -7.31 24.02
C GLN A 253 32.47 -7.93 25.40
N HIS A 254 31.64 -7.27 26.20
CA HIS A 254 31.21 -7.77 27.51
C HIS A 254 30.09 -8.80 27.42
N PHE A 255 29.37 -8.90 26.29
CA PHE A 255 28.24 -9.84 26.10
C PHE A 255 28.73 -11.23 25.70
N ARG A 256 29.48 -11.88 26.59
CA ARG A 256 30.21 -13.13 26.28
C ARG A 256 29.33 -14.31 25.87
N TYR A 257 28.05 -14.34 26.27
CA TYR A 257 27.11 -15.42 25.92
C TYR A 257 26.18 -15.08 24.75
N LEU A 258 26.45 -13.98 24.04
CA LEU A 258 25.62 -13.54 22.94
C LEU A 258 25.58 -14.58 21.83
N ARG A 259 24.36 -14.94 21.40
CA ARG A 259 24.08 -15.88 20.30
C ARG A 259 23.50 -15.19 19.08
N SER A 260 22.75 -14.11 19.28
CA SER A 260 22.11 -13.33 18.23
C SER A 260 22.42 -11.85 18.41
N LEU A 261 22.98 -11.23 17.38
CA LEU A 261 23.27 -9.80 17.31
C LEU A 261 22.64 -9.21 16.05
N CYS A 262 21.76 -8.23 16.21
CA CYS A 262 21.23 -7.43 15.11
C CYS A 262 21.58 -5.96 15.31
N LEU A 263 22.19 -5.35 14.31
CA LEU A 263 22.61 -3.96 14.33
C LEU A 263 22.02 -3.23 13.13
N SER A 264 21.20 -2.21 13.36
CA SER A 264 20.60 -1.39 12.32
C SER A 264 20.90 0.09 12.56
N SER A 265 21.49 0.75 11.56
CA SER A 265 21.78 2.19 11.60
C SER A 265 22.02 2.76 10.20
N MET A 266 21.64 4.02 10.03
CA MET A 266 21.87 4.77 8.80
C MET A 266 23.25 5.43 8.73
N LYS A 267 23.98 5.53 9.86
CA LYS A 267 25.18 6.39 9.97
C LYS A 267 26.48 5.66 10.37
N ILE A 268 26.40 4.49 11.00
CA ILE A 268 27.61 3.72 11.40
C ILE A 268 28.38 3.27 10.15
N LYS A 269 29.68 3.59 10.12
CA LYS A 269 30.59 3.32 8.99
C LYS A 269 31.48 2.09 9.18
N GLU A 270 31.67 1.65 10.41
CA GLU A 270 32.57 0.54 10.75
C GLU A 270 32.05 -0.27 11.94
N LEU A 271 32.44 -1.54 12.01
CA LEU A 271 32.18 -2.44 13.12
C LEU A 271 33.48 -2.66 13.90
N PRO A 272 33.45 -2.66 15.24
CA PRO A 272 34.66 -2.83 16.04
C PRO A 272 35.21 -4.26 15.97
N ASP A 273 36.52 -4.39 16.09
CA ASP A 273 37.22 -5.69 16.01
C ASP A 273 36.86 -6.65 17.15
N CYS A 274 36.36 -6.13 18.28
CA CYS A 274 35.91 -6.93 19.41
C CYS A 274 34.70 -7.82 19.09
N ILE A 275 34.02 -7.61 17.95
CA ILE A 275 32.93 -8.49 17.50
C ILE A 275 33.41 -9.94 17.34
N GLY A 276 34.68 -10.14 16.95
CA GLY A 276 35.28 -11.46 16.81
C GLY A 276 35.44 -12.23 18.12
N ASP A 277 35.31 -11.56 19.27
CA ASP A 277 35.44 -12.18 20.59
C ASP A 277 34.13 -12.83 21.08
N LEU A 278 33.02 -12.63 20.36
CA LEU A 278 31.71 -13.22 20.64
C LEU A 278 31.63 -14.70 20.21
N LYS A 279 32.38 -15.57 20.89
CA LYS A 279 32.58 -16.99 20.51
C LYS A 279 31.29 -17.83 20.44
N HIS A 280 30.21 -17.40 21.10
CA HIS A 280 28.91 -18.08 21.09
C HIS A 280 27.95 -17.57 20.02
N LEU A 281 28.34 -16.54 19.25
CA LEU A 281 27.50 -15.94 18.24
C LEU A 281 27.18 -16.95 17.14
N LYS A 282 25.89 -17.11 16.87
CA LYS A 282 25.33 -17.96 15.81
C LYS A 282 24.62 -17.15 14.73
N LEU A 283 24.09 -15.98 15.06
CA LEU A 283 23.41 -15.08 14.12
C LEU A 283 23.98 -13.67 14.26
N LEU A 284 24.42 -13.14 13.14
CA LEU A 284 24.87 -11.76 12.99
C LEU A 284 24.09 -11.12 11.84
N VAL A 285 23.26 -10.12 12.18
CA VAL A 285 22.51 -9.29 11.23
C VAL A 285 23.08 -7.87 11.28
N VAL A 286 23.55 -7.39 10.14
CA VAL A 286 24.16 -6.07 9.98
C VAL A 286 23.36 -5.34 8.91
N LEU A 287 22.65 -4.29 9.32
CA LEU A 287 21.85 -3.39 8.49
C LEU A 287 22.43 -1.98 8.60
N LEU A 288 23.73 -1.86 8.35
CA LEU A 288 24.49 -0.61 8.47
C LEU A 288 24.68 -0.02 7.07
N LYS A 289 23.91 1.00 6.71
CA LYS A 289 23.93 1.49 5.33
C LYS A 289 25.32 1.97 4.88
N GLN A 290 26.07 2.63 5.76
CA GLN A 290 27.35 3.27 5.42
C GLN A 290 28.58 2.36 5.61
N ILE A 291 28.41 1.09 6.00
CA ILE A 291 29.55 0.19 6.18
C ILE A 291 30.19 -0.15 4.83
N LYS A 292 31.52 -0.06 4.74
CA LYS A 292 32.27 -0.35 3.51
C LYS A 292 32.97 -1.71 3.52
N VAL A 293 33.51 -2.10 4.67
CA VAL A 293 34.28 -3.32 4.87
C VAL A 293 33.93 -3.91 6.24
N LEU A 294 33.83 -5.23 6.32
CA LEU A 294 33.67 -5.93 7.59
C LEU A 294 35.04 -6.18 8.27
N PRO A 295 35.13 -6.11 9.61
CA PRO A 295 36.39 -6.32 10.32
C PRO A 295 36.90 -7.76 10.16
N LYS A 296 38.21 -7.93 9.98
CA LYS A 296 38.88 -9.24 9.78
C LYS A 296 38.61 -10.22 10.92
N SER A 297 38.38 -9.69 12.11
CA SER A 297 38.03 -10.44 13.32
C SER A 297 36.74 -11.27 13.20
N ILE A 298 35.84 -10.99 12.26
CA ILE A 298 34.66 -11.84 11.99
C ILE A 298 35.05 -13.29 11.71
N SER A 299 36.20 -13.54 11.11
CA SER A 299 36.74 -14.90 10.87
C SER A 299 36.90 -15.75 12.14
N LYS A 300 36.96 -15.13 13.34
CA LYS A 300 37.03 -15.82 14.63
C LYS A 300 35.70 -16.45 15.05
N LEU A 301 34.58 -16.06 14.44
CA LEU A 301 33.22 -16.49 14.79
C LEU A 301 32.88 -17.90 14.25
N ARG A 302 33.63 -18.92 14.69
CA ARG A 302 33.52 -20.30 14.18
C ARG A 302 32.18 -21.01 14.44
N ASN A 303 31.31 -20.43 15.27
CA ASN A 303 29.97 -20.94 15.53
C ASN A 303 28.86 -20.20 14.76
N LEU A 304 29.23 -19.22 13.93
CA LEU A 304 28.27 -18.46 13.14
C LEU A 304 27.55 -19.37 12.15
N GLN A 305 26.22 -19.33 12.18
CA GLN A 305 25.31 -20.07 11.31
C GLN A 305 24.64 -19.13 10.30
N THR A 306 24.38 -17.89 10.68
CA THR A 306 23.73 -16.88 9.83
C THR A 306 24.54 -15.60 9.83
N LEU A 307 24.91 -15.14 8.64
CA LEU A 307 25.50 -13.83 8.38
C LEU A 307 24.60 -13.09 7.38
N GLU A 308 23.90 -12.07 7.87
CA GLU A 308 22.91 -11.30 7.13
C GLU A 308 23.42 -9.87 6.96
N LEU A 309 23.80 -9.54 5.72
CA LEU A 309 24.40 -8.27 5.33
C LEU A 309 23.54 -7.54 4.30
N SER A 310 22.31 -8.02 4.06
CA SER A 310 21.44 -7.44 3.06
C SER A 310 21.21 -5.95 3.32
N ARG A 311 21.09 -5.17 2.24
CA ARG A 311 20.85 -3.72 2.30
C ARG A 311 21.98 -2.90 2.96
N CYS A 312 23.16 -3.48 3.19
CA CYS A 312 24.39 -2.72 3.42
C CYS A 312 24.86 -2.07 2.11
N SER A 313 24.20 -0.99 1.70
CA SER A 313 24.28 -0.41 0.35
C SER A 313 25.65 0.17 -0.04
N TYR A 314 26.59 0.31 0.90
CA TYR A 314 27.97 0.74 0.65
C TYR A 314 29.01 -0.36 0.88
N LEU A 315 28.60 -1.58 1.28
CA LEU A 315 29.52 -2.68 1.54
C LEU A 315 30.15 -3.13 0.22
N GLN A 316 31.47 -3.03 0.12
CA GLN A 316 32.24 -3.31 -1.10
C GLN A 316 33.05 -4.60 -1.02
N GLU A 317 33.43 -5.01 0.19
CA GLU A 317 34.30 -6.15 0.41
C GLU A 317 33.89 -6.90 1.68
N ILE A 318 33.93 -8.22 1.58
CA ILE A 318 33.83 -9.12 2.73
C ILE A 318 35.13 -9.92 2.76
N GLN A 319 35.82 -9.96 3.90
CA GLN A 319 37.06 -10.71 4.04
C GLN A 319 36.86 -11.95 4.91
N SER A 320 37.60 -13.02 4.62
CA SER A 320 37.80 -14.15 5.53
C SER A 320 36.54 -14.97 5.91
N VAL A 321 35.54 -15.02 5.02
CA VAL A 321 34.32 -15.82 5.24
C VAL A 321 34.57 -17.32 5.25
N GLY A 322 35.59 -17.82 4.55
CA GLY A 322 35.91 -19.25 4.52
C GLY A 322 36.28 -19.89 5.87
N PHE A 323 36.54 -19.10 6.91
CA PHE A 323 36.75 -19.60 8.28
C PHE A 323 35.44 -19.90 9.02
N LEU A 324 34.31 -19.42 8.51
CA LEU A 324 32.97 -19.61 9.08
C LEU A 324 32.38 -20.96 8.66
N VAL A 325 33.10 -22.06 8.92
CA VAL A 325 32.76 -23.41 8.43
C VAL A 325 31.39 -23.95 8.86
N LYS A 326 30.76 -23.34 9.87
CA LYS A 326 29.40 -23.67 10.33
C LYS A 326 28.30 -22.78 9.71
N LEU A 327 28.65 -21.90 8.76
CA LEU A 327 27.73 -20.97 8.13
C LEU A 327 26.74 -21.74 7.26
N ARG A 328 25.45 -21.49 7.51
CA ARG A 328 24.29 -22.08 6.82
C ARG A 328 23.58 -21.04 5.95
N HIS A 329 23.57 -19.78 6.37
CA HIS A 329 22.93 -18.70 5.65
C HIS A 329 23.89 -17.54 5.47
N LEU A 330 24.19 -17.20 4.22
CA LEU A 330 24.89 -15.97 3.85
C LEU A 330 23.96 -15.14 2.99
N SER A 331 23.71 -13.91 3.42
CA SER A 331 22.87 -12.96 2.70
C SER A 331 23.64 -11.67 2.44
N VAL A 332 23.78 -11.30 1.18
CA VAL A 332 24.52 -10.12 0.70
C VAL A 332 23.74 -9.34 -0.35
N ASP A 333 22.43 -9.54 -0.45
CA ASP A 333 21.59 -8.82 -1.42
C ASP A 333 21.54 -7.30 -1.14
N TYR A 334 21.34 -6.50 -2.18
CA TYR A 334 21.38 -5.03 -2.12
C TYR A 334 22.69 -4.43 -1.54
N THR A 335 23.80 -5.16 -1.64
CA THR A 335 25.17 -4.64 -1.37
C THR A 335 25.87 -4.21 -2.67
N ARG A 336 26.98 -3.46 -2.54
CA ARG A 336 27.90 -3.09 -3.64
C ARG A 336 29.17 -3.95 -3.62
N LEU A 337 29.04 -5.19 -3.15
CA LEU A 337 30.14 -6.15 -3.08
C LEU A 337 30.69 -6.33 -4.50
N LYS A 338 32.01 -6.18 -4.68
CA LYS A 338 32.63 -6.29 -6.02
C LYS A 338 32.88 -7.73 -6.46
N GLU A 339 33.11 -8.62 -5.50
CA GLU A 339 33.44 -10.03 -5.71
C GLU A 339 33.12 -10.84 -4.45
N MET A 340 32.85 -12.14 -4.61
CA MET A 340 32.69 -13.04 -3.47
C MET A 340 34.01 -13.19 -2.69
N PRO A 341 33.95 -13.30 -1.35
CA PRO A 341 35.14 -13.54 -0.53
C PRO A 341 35.81 -14.89 -0.87
N LEU A 342 37.15 -14.89 -0.90
CA LEU A 342 37.96 -16.11 -0.93
C LEU A 342 37.56 -17.07 0.22
N GLY A 343 37.56 -18.37 -0.06
CA GLY A 343 37.24 -19.40 0.95
C GLY A 343 35.78 -19.88 0.93
N ILE A 344 34.94 -19.41 0.01
CA ILE A 344 33.53 -19.83 -0.10
C ILE A 344 33.39 -21.35 -0.38
N GLU A 345 34.40 -21.96 -0.98
CA GLU A 345 34.52 -23.39 -1.25
C GLU A 345 34.50 -24.23 0.04
N LYS A 346 34.97 -23.65 1.15
CA LYS A 346 35.01 -24.31 2.47
C LYS A 346 33.65 -24.38 3.15
N LEU A 347 32.67 -23.57 2.71
CA LEU A 347 31.32 -23.54 3.27
C LEU A 347 30.46 -24.70 2.75
N LYS A 348 30.74 -25.93 3.20
CA LYS A 348 30.08 -27.15 2.71
C LYS A 348 28.63 -27.32 3.18
N ILE A 349 28.28 -26.75 4.32
CA ILE A 349 26.94 -26.90 4.92
C ILE A 349 25.99 -25.72 4.63
N LEU A 350 26.37 -24.86 3.69
CA LEU A 350 25.61 -23.67 3.31
C LEU A 350 24.24 -24.09 2.72
N GLN A 351 23.16 -23.56 3.28
CA GLN A 351 21.77 -23.85 2.91
C GLN A 351 21.15 -22.74 2.05
N SER A 352 21.58 -21.49 2.25
CA SER A 352 21.12 -20.36 1.43
C SER A 352 22.25 -19.40 1.09
N LEU A 353 22.30 -19.02 -0.18
CA LEU A 353 23.11 -17.93 -0.70
C LEU A 353 22.25 -17.08 -1.66
N ASP A 354 21.89 -15.89 -1.22
CA ASP A 354 20.90 -15.02 -1.88
C ASP A 354 21.47 -14.16 -3.02
N LYS A 355 22.79 -14.10 -3.18
CA LYS A 355 23.52 -13.37 -4.22
C LYS A 355 24.97 -13.87 -4.27
N PHE A 356 25.42 -14.30 -5.45
CA PHE A 356 26.81 -14.61 -5.74
C PHE A 356 27.36 -13.52 -6.69
N VAL A 357 28.40 -12.80 -6.27
CA VAL A 357 29.04 -11.74 -7.07
C VAL A 357 30.37 -12.19 -7.65
N LEU A 358 30.55 -12.00 -8.95
CA LEU A 358 31.76 -12.41 -9.66
C LEU A 358 32.64 -11.21 -9.99
N ALA A 359 33.95 -11.34 -9.76
CA ALA A 359 34.94 -10.41 -10.28
C ALA A 359 35.10 -10.61 -11.80
N PRO A 360 35.25 -9.53 -12.59
CA PRO A 360 35.25 -9.60 -14.06
C PRO A 360 36.47 -10.30 -14.70
N LYS A 361 37.35 -10.99 -13.96
CA LYS A 361 38.65 -11.43 -14.49
C LYS A 361 39.02 -12.90 -14.35
N GLU A 362 38.31 -13.72 -13.56
CA GLU A 362 38.85 -15.04 -13.21
C GLU A 362 37.79 -16.15 -13.38
N VAL A 363 38.02 -17.04 -14.35
CA VAL A 363 37.28 -18.30 -14.49
C VAL A 363 37.63 -19.23 -13.32
N GLU A 364 38.84 -19.11 -12.78
CA GLU A 364 39.28 -19.87 -11.61
C GLU A 364 38.34 -19.67 -10.41
N ASP A 365 37.93 -18.44 -10.09
CA ASP A 365 37.03 -18.16 -8.96
C ASP A 365 35.70 -18.93 -9.05
N ALA A 366 35.13 -19.02 -10.26
CA ALA A 366 33.91 -19.77 -10.52
C ALA A 366 34.11 -21.28 -10.31
N VAL A 367 35.27 -21.81 -10.71
CA VAL A 367 35.64 -23.21 -10.49
C VAL A 367 35.88 -23.48 -9.00
N GLU A 368 36.56 -22.56 -8.32
CA GLU A 368 36.88 -22.66 -6.89
C GLU A 368 35.62 -22.61 -6.03
N ALA A 369 34.58 -21.86 -6.42
CA ALA A 369 33.32 -21.77 -5.68
C ALA A 369 32.65 -23.12 -5.39
N ARG A 370 32.88 -24.13 -6.25
CA ARG A 370 32.37 -25.51 -6.12
C ARG A 370 30.89 -25.56 -5.77
N LEU A 371 30.05 -24.80 -6.49
CA LEU A 371 28.61 -24.75 -6.22
C LEU A 371 27.92 -26.11 -6.40
N HIS A 372 28.45 -26.98 -7.26
CA HIS A 372 28.00 -28.36 -7.43
C HIS A 372 28.22 -29.25 -6.19
N ASP A 373 29.19 -28.94 -5.32
CA ASP A 373 29.43 -29.69 -4.07
C ASP A 373 28.45 -29.27 -2.95
N LYS A 374 27.62 -28.24 -3.18
CA LYS A 374 26.73 -27.64 -2.18
C LYS A 374 25.29 -28.14 -2.32
N ASP A 375 25.08 -29.43 -2.06
CA ASP A 375 23.78 -30.14 -2.10
C ASP A 375 22.69 -29.60 -1.16
N SER A 376 23.10 -28.70 -0.28
CA SER A 376 22.29 -28.07 0.74
C SER A 376 21.62 -26.77 0.27
N VAL A 377 22.10 -26.17 -0.83
CA VAL A 377 21.61 -24.88 -1.31
C VAL A 377 20.30 -25.06 -2.08
N ASP A 378 19.22 -24.49 -1.55
CA ASP A 378 17.89 -24.53 -2.18
C ASP A 378 17.64 -23.31 -3.08
N ARG A 379 18.32 -22.19 -2.85
CA ARG A 379 18.16 -20.94 -3.60
C ARG A 379 19.51 -20.39 -4.04
N LEU A 380 19.62 -20.02 -5.31
CA LEU A 380 20.79 -19.41 -5.90
C LEU A 380 20.39 -18.18 -6.71
N HIS A 381 21.03 -17.06 -6.43
CA HIS A 381 20.92 -15.86 -7.24
C HIS A 381 22.32 -15.48 -7.70
N LEU A 382 22.52 -15.46 -9.01
CA LEU A 382 23.76 -15.06 -9.63
C LEU A 382 23.56 -13.66 -10.21
N LYS A 383 24.34 -12.67 -9.75
CA LYS A 383 24.19 -11.27 -10.15
C LYS A 383 25.47 -10.73 -10.78
N TRP A 384 25.35 -10.17 -11.98
CA TRP A 384 26.45 -9.55 -12.73
C TRP A 384 26.46 -8.04 -12.49
N GLU A 385 27.64 -7.51 -12.15
CA GLU A 385 27.83 -6.06 -12.03
C GLU A 385 28.16 -5.41 -13.38
N ARG A 386 27.99 -4.08 -13.45
CA ARG A 386 28.29 -3.30 -14.66
C ARG A 386 29.76 -3.41 -15.11
N CYS A 387 30.69 -3.80 -14.25
CA CYS A 387 32.12 -3.89 -14.58
C CYS A 387 32.48 -4.97 -15.61
N TRP A 388 31.51 -5.80 -16.04
CA TRP A 388 31.68 -6.85 -17.05
C TRP A 388 31.66 -6.37 -18.52
N TYR A 389 31.65 -5.05 -18.79
CA TYR A 389 31.64 -4.49 -20.16
C TYR A 389 32.88 -4.86 -20.98
N GLU A 390 34.05 -4.92 -20.35
CA GLU A 390 35.34 -5.10 -21.03
C GLU A 390 35.72 -6.58 -21.22
N VAL A 391 35.01 -7.50 -20.55
CA VAL A 391 35.25 -8.94 -20.65
C VAL A 391 34.71 -9.43 -21.99
N ASP A 392 35.38 -10.37 -22.65
CA ASP A 392 34.84 -10.98 -23.86
C ASP A 392 33.64 -11.92 -23.55
N ASP A 393 32.90 -12.32 -24.58
CA ASP A 393 31.69 -13.12 -24.40
C ASP A 393 31.96 -14.59 -24.03
N ASN A 394 33.07 -15.17 -24.52
CA ASN A 394 33.43 -16.55 -24.21
C ASN A 394 33.77 -16.70 -22.72
N THR A 395 34.55 -15.77 -22.17
CA THR A 395 34.88 -15.78 -20.73
C THR A 395 33.62 -15.68 -19.87
N LYS A 396 32.66 -14.81 -20.23
CA LYS A 396 31.37 -14.70 -19.51
C LYS A 396 30.60 -16.01 -19.49
N ARG A 397 30.48 -16.65 -20.66
CA ARG A 397 29.81 -17.94 -20.81
C ARG A 397 30.52 -19.03 -20.01
N ASP A 398 31.84 -19.11 -20.12
CA ASP A 398 32.63 -20.14 -19.45
C ASP A 398 32.51 -20.02 -17.92
N VAL A 399 32.56 -18.80 -17.38
CA VAL A 399 32.28 -18.51 -15.95
C VAL A 399 30.90 -19.02 -15.55
N LEU A 400 29.86 -18.65 -16.30
CA LEU A 400 28.47 -19.01 -15.98
C LEU A 400 28.23 -20.53 -16.07
N GLU A 401 28.92 -21.21 -16.99
CA GLU A 401 28.87 -22.67 -17.11
C GLU A 401 29.60 -23.36 -15.95
N LYS A 402 30.73 -22.81 -15.46
CA LYS A 402 31.45 -23.33 -14.29
C LYS A 402 30.72 -23.12 -12.96
N LEU A 403 29.79 -22.16 -12.89
CA LEU A 403 28.93 -21.92 -11.73
C LEU A 403 27.73 -22.89 -11.63
N ARG A 404 27.78 -24.03 -12.34
CA ARG A 404 26.74 -25.07 -12.25
C ARG A 404 26.45 -25.43 -10.78
N PRO A 405 25.20 -25.22 -10.30
CA PRO A 405 24.81 -25.61 -8.95
C PRO A 405 24.57 -27.11 -8.83
N HIS A 406 24.48 -27.59 -7.59
CA HIS A 406 23.96 -28.94 -7.32
C HIS A 406 22.49 -29.04 -7.73
N THR A 407 22.05 -30.23 -8.17
CA THR A 407 20.69 -30.47 -8.70
C THR A 407 19.54 -30.39 -7.67
N SER A 408 19.89 -30.12 -6.41
CA SER A 408 18.95 -29.92 -5.29
C SER A 408 18.30 -28.54 -5.25
N ILE A 409 18.84 -27.58 -6.01
CA ILE A 409 18.32 -26.21 -6.11
C ILE A 409 16.83 -26.20 -6.51
N LYS A 410 16.08 -25.32 -5.85
CA LYS A 410 14.65 -25.05 -6.09
C LYS A 410 14.39 -23.70 -6.72
N GLU A 411 15.24 -22.71 -6.47
CA GLU A 411 15.07 -21.36 -7.01
C GLU A 411 16.37 -20.86 -7.62
N CYS A 412 16.32 -20.43 -8.88
CA CYS A 412 17.44 -19.84 -9.59
C CYS A 412 17.07 -18.44 -10.09
N LYS A 413 17.82 -17.41 -9.67
CA LYS A 413 17.74 -16.06 -10.22
C LYS A 413 19.02 -15.70 -10.95
N LEU A 414 18.92 -15.22 -12.18
CA LEU A 414 20.02 -14.66 -12.95
C LEU A 414 19.71 -13.18 -13.22
N ASP A 415 20.58 -12.29 -12.76
CA ASP A 415 20.37 -10.84 -12.82
C ASP A 415 21.57 -10.14 -13.48
N GLY A 416 21.32 -9.37 -14.52
CA GLY A 416 22.30 -8.48 -15.15
C GLY A 416 23.33 -9.18 -16.05
N TYR A 417 23.14 -10.47 -16.40
CA TYR A 417 24.10 -11.21 -17.22
C TYR A 417 24.15 -10.65 -18.65
N ARG A 418 25.33 -10.18 -19.07
CA ARG A 418 25.55 -9.52 -20.37
C ARG A 418 26.23 -10.41 -21.41
N GLY A 419 26.21 -11.73 -21.24
CA GLY A 419 26.67 -12.65 -22.27
C GLY A 419 25.59 -12.92 -23.33
N SER A 420 25.99 -13.38 -24.52
CA SER A 420 25.05 -13.74 -25.59
C SER A 420 24.26 -15.02 -25.33
N THR A 421 24.80 -15.92 -24.50
CA THR A 421 24.27 -17.27 -24.28
C THR A 421 24.14 -17.61 -22.80
N LEU A 422 22.97 -18.11 -22.41
CA LEU A 422 22.68 -18.65 -21.08
C LEU A 422 23.33 -20.05 -20.90
N PRO A 423 23.55 -20.51 -19.66
CA PRO A 423 24.29 -21.75 -19.42
C PRO A 423 23.44 -22.97 -19.76
N SER A 424 24.12 -24.04 -20.17
CA SER A 424 23.46 -25.27 -20.63
C SER A 424 22.69 -25.97 -19.50
N TRP A 425 23.21 -25.85 -18.27
CA TRP A 425 22.64 -26.49 -17.09
C TRP A 425 21.29 -25.88 -16.65
N LEU A 426 20.97 -24.64 -17.03
CA LEU A 426 19.75 -23.96 -16.55
C LEU A 426 18.46 -24.62 -17.07
N GLY A 427 18.52 -25.25 -18.25
CA GLY A 427 17.43 -26.05 -18.79
C GLY A 427 17.60 -27.56 -18.60
N ASP A 428 18.65 -28.05 -17.93
CA ASP A 428 18.96 -29.49 -17.85
C ASP A 428 17.88 -30.26 -17.04
N PRO A 429 17.32 -31.37 -17.57
CA PRO A 429 16.25 -32.12 -16.90
C PRO A 429 16.68 -32.80 -15.58
N SER A 430 17.99 -32.86 -15.30
CA SER A 430 18.51 -33.34 -14.00
C SER A 430 18.12 -32.44 -12.82
N PHE A 431 17.70 -31.19 -13.07
CA PHE A 431 17.20 -30.27 -12.04
C PHE A 431 15.75 -30.54 -11.68
N ILE A 432 15.46 -31.75 -11.20
CA ILE A 432 14.12 -32.24 -10.88
C ILE A 432 13.41 -31.45 -9.77
N ASN A 433 14.15 -30.68 -8.96
CA ASN A 433 13.60 -29.89 -7.85
C ASN A 433 13.44 -28.40 -8.19
N MET A 434 13.80 -27.96 -9.40
CA MET A 434 13.72 -26.55 -9.78
C MET A 434 12.25 -26.10 -9.89
N VAL A 435 11.84 -25.19 -9.02
CA VAL A 435 10.46 -24.68 -8.90
C VAL A 435 10.31 -23.25 -9.44
N HIS A 436 11.29 -22.38 -9.19
CA HIS A 436 11.25 -20.97 -9.57
C HIS A 436 12.48 -20.58 -10.38
N ILE A 437 12.28 -19.96 -11.55
CA ILE A 437 13.35 -19.36 -12.35
C ILE A 437 13.04 -17.90 -12.60
N ARG A 438 14.00 -17.01 -12.35
CA ARG A 438 13.92 -15.57 -12.65
C ARG A 438 15.12 -15.13 -13.48
N LEU A 439 14.87 -14.57 -14.65
CA LEU A 439 15.89 -14.01 -15.54
C LEU A 439 15.60 -12.51 -15.68
N GLU A 440 16.50 -11.67 -15.19
CA GLU A 440 16.33 -10.22 -15.11
C GLU A 440 17.56 -9.51 -15.71
N GLU A 441 17.34 -8.41 -16.43
CA GLU A 441 18.41 -7.54 -16.99
C GLU A 441 19.47 -8.29 -17.85
N CYS A 442 19.10 -9.42 -18.45
CA CYS A 442 19.99 -10.23 -19.29
C CYS A 442 19.95 -9.76 -20.76
N GLU A 443 20.20 -8.46 -20.97
CA GLU A 443 19.88 -7.71 -22.20
C GLU A 443 20.52 -8.25 -23.49
N LYS A 444 21.66 -8.95 -23.42
CA LYS A 444 22.38 -9.47 -24.60
C LYS A 444 22.06 -10.92 -24.95
N CYS A 445 21.33 -11.63 -24.09
CA CYS A 445 21.01 -13.03 -24.32
C CYS A 445 20.06 -13.17 -25.51
N GLU A 446 20.48 -13.96 -26.51
CA GLU A 446 19.73 -14.12 -27.77
C GLU A 446 18.68 -15.25 -27.67
N PHE A 447 18.91 -16.24 -26.80
CA PHE A 447 18.07 -17.43 -26.69
C PHE A 447 17.81 -17.84 -25.25
N LEU A 448 16.60 -18.35 -24.98
CA LEU A 448 16.27 -19.02 -23.73
C LEU A 448 16.65 -20.51 -23.79
N PRO A 449 17.16 -21.10 -22.68
CA PRO A 449 17.42 -22.54 -22.58
C PRO A 449 16.10 -23.34 -22.61
N PRO A 450 16.17 -24.68 -22.77
CA PRO A 450 14.99 -25.56 -22.79
C PRO A 450 14.34 -25.68 -21.42
N LEU A 451 13.68 -24.62 -20.93
CA LEU A 451 13.05 -24.60 -19.61
C LEU A 451 11.77 -25.47 -19.54
N GLY A 452 11.13 -25.74 -20.67
CA GLY A 452 9.89 -26.53 -20.74
C GLY A 452 10.02 -27.99 -20.31
N GLN A 453 11.24 -28.54 -20.31
CA GLN A 453 11.49 -29.92 -19.88
C GLN A 453 11.69 -30.07 -18.36
N LEU A 454 11.66 -28.97 -17.60
CA LEU A 454 11.77 -28.98 -16.15
C LEU A 454 10.42 -29.38 -15.52
N SER A 455 10.36 -30.58 -14.95
CA SER A 455 9.11 -31.20 -14.49
C SER A 455 8.48 -30.55 -13.24
N SER A 456 9.28 -29.87 -12.41
CA SER A 456 8.82 -29.23 -11.16
C SER A 456 8.64 -27.72 -11.26
N LEU A 457 8.89 -27.12 -12.43
CA LEU A 457 8.87 -25.66 -12.59
C LEU A 457 7.43 -25.14 -12.46
N LYS A 458 7.20 -24.31 -11.44
CA LYS A 458 5.90 -23.68 -11.15
C LYS A 458 5.85 -22.21 -11.53
N SER A 459 6.99 -21.52 -11.54
CA SER A 459 7.03 -20.08 -11.78
C SER A 459 8.25 -19.69 -12.61
N LEU A 460 8.00 -18.93 -13.67
CA LEU A 460 9.01 -18.40 -14.58
C LEU A 460 8.82 -16.90 -14.79
N LEU A 461 9.84 -16.12 -14.45
CA LEU A 461 9.92 -14.68 -14.73
C LEU A 461 11.04 -14.41 -15.73
N VAL A 462 10.71 -13.68 -16.80
CA VAL A 462 11.65 -13.16 -17.79
C VAL A 462 11.45 -11.65 -17.90
N LYS A 463 12.45 -10.86 -17.52
CA LYS A 463 12.37 -9.40 -17.44
C LYS A 463 13.59 -8.76 -18.07
N ASP A 464 13.37 -7.70 -18.87
CA ASP A 464 14.45 -6.89 -19.47
C ASP A 464 15.45 -7.72 -20.32
N MET A 465 14.99 -8.79 -20.98
CA MET A 465 15.80 -9.63 -21.86
C MET A 465 15.70 -9.20 -23.33
N ASN A 466 16.19 -8.00 -23.63
CA ASN A 466 16.02 -7.36 -24.93
C ASN A 466 16.77 -8.01 -26.11
N GLY A 467 17.67 -8.96 -25.87
CA GLY A 467 18.37 -9.70 -26.92
C GLY A 467 17.53 -10.81 -27.53
N ILE A 468 16.50 -11.28 -26.84
CA ILE A 468 15.63 -12.36 -27.32
C ILE A 468 14.68 -11.80 -28.37
N THR A 469 14.76 -12.33 -29.58
CA THR A 469 13.88 -11.94 -30.69
C THR A 469 12.72 -12.90 -30.88
N GLU A 470 12.85 -14.18 -30.53
CA GLU A 470 11.77 -15.18 -30.68
C GLU A 470 11.84 -16.26 -29.60
N VAL A 471 10.69 -16.84 -29.24
CA VAL A 471 10.61 -18.06 -28.41
C VAL A 471 10.52 -19.28 -29.32
N GLY A 472 11.67 -19.84 -29.69
CA GLY A 472 11.74 -21.02 -30.56
C GLY A 472 11.30 -22.33 -29.86
N PRO A 473 11.07 -23.43 -30.62
CA PRO A 473 10.68 -24.74 -30.08
C PRO A 473 11.61 -25.27 -28.99
N LYS A 474 12.90 -24.92 -29.08
CA LYS A 474 13.93 -25.31 -28.11
C LYS A 474 13.61 -24.86 -26.69
N PHE A 475 12.91 -23.75 -26.49
CA PHE A 475 12.49 -23.28 -25.17
C PHE A 475 11.59 -24.29 -24.46
N TYR A 476 10.71 -24.95 -25.22
CA TYR A 476 9.77 -25.94 -24.71
C TYR A 476 10.42 -27.31 -24.45
N GLY A 477 11.64 -27.55 -24.96
CA GLY A 477 12.35 -28.82 -24.85
C GLY A 477 12.16 -29.75 -26.05
N ASN A 478 12.84 -30.90 -26.04
CA ASN A 478 12.76 -31.90 -27.11
C ASN A 478 11.48 -32.76 -26.98
N PHE A 479 10.32 -32.16 -27.21
CA PHE A 479 9.06 -32.90 -27.32
C PHE A 479 8.63 -32.98 -28.78
N ASP A 480 8.31 -34.19 -29.26
CA ASP A 480 7.73 -34.41 -30.60
C ASP A 480 6.37 -33.70 -30.77
N ASN A 481 5.75 -33.31 -29.65
CA ASN A 481 4.56 -32.48 -29.60
C ASN A 481 4.67 -31.49 -28.42
N ILE A 482 4.50 -30.18 -28.65
CA ILE A 482 4.81 -29.14 -27.66
C ILE A 482 3.92 -29.23 -26.39
N GLY A 483 2.77 -29.92 -26.47
CA GLY A 483 1.84 -30.11 -25.35
C GLY A 483 2.37 -30.87 -24.12
N GLY A 484 3.60 -31.39 -24.15
CA GLY A 484 4.28 -32.00 -22.99
C GLY A 484 5.15 -31.03 -22.17
N ALA A 485 5.35 -29.80 -22.64
CA ALA A 485 6.20 -28.83 -21.96
C ALA A 485 5.47 -28.18 -20.76
N PHE A 486 6.22 -27.82 -19.73
CA PHE A 486 5.74 -27.08 -18.56
C PHE A 486 4.53 -27.73 -17.84
N PRO A 487 4.64 -28.98 -17.34
CA PRO A 487 3.51 -29.71 -16.78
C PRO A 487 2.91 -29.06 -15.52
N LEU A 488 3.72 -28.37 -14.72
CA LEU A 488 3.33 -27.78 -13.43
C LEU A 488 3.44 -26.25 -13.40
N LEU A 489 3.64 -25.59 -14.54
CA LEU A 489 3.83 -24.13 -14.56
C LEU A 489 2.52 -23.43 -14.20
N GLU A 490 2.50 -22.81 -13.03
CA GLU A 490 1.36 -22.07 -12.46
C GLU A 490 1.45 -20.57 -12.80
N MET A 491 2.66 -20.01 -12.90
CA MET A 491 2.89 -18.58 -13.18
C MET A 491 3.93 -18.37 -14.29
N LEU A 492 3.54 -17.60 -15.32
CA LEU A 492 4.41 -17.12 -16.37
C LEU A 492 4.35 -15.59 -16.42
N SER A 493 5.49 -14.94 -16.25
CA SER A 493 5.61 -13.48 -16.24
C SER A 493 6.72 -13.03 -17.20
N ILE A 494 6.36 -12.27 -18.23
CA ILE A 494 7.30 -11.70 -19.21
C ILE A 494 7.16 -10.18 -19.22
N LYS A 495 8.23 -9.46 -18.90
CA LYS A 495 8.20 -7.99 -18.77
C LYS A 495 9.32 -7.32 -19.54
N TYR A 496 9.03 -6.19 -20.16
CA TYR A 496 10.01 -5.29 -20.78
C TYR A 496 10.96 -5.98 -21.78
N CYS A 497 10.49 -7.03 -22.47
CA CYS A 497 11.25 -7.74 -23.50
C CYS A 497 10.90 -7.14 -24.86
N LEU A 498 11.58 -6.04 -25.23
CA LEU A 498 11.16 -5.15 -26.32
C LEU A 498 11.36 -5.76 -27.71
N SER A 499 12.39 -6.58 -27.90
CA SER A 499 12.71 -7.23 -29.18
C SER A 499 11.91 -8.51 -29.42
N LEU A 500 11.22 -9.01 -28.40
CA LEU A 500 10.55 -10.31 -28.45
C LEU A 500 9.36 -10.26 -29.41
N GLN A 501 9.41 -11.11 -30.41
CA GLN A 501 8.44 -11.28 -31.48
C GLN A 501 7.92 -12.72 -31.52
N GLY A 502 6.85 -12.93 -32.30
CA GLY A 502 6.24 -14.24 -32.48
C GLY A 502 5.10 -14.50 -31.50
N ASN A 503 4.68 -15.77 -31.43
CA ASN A 503 3.58 -16.22 -30.59
C ASN A 503 4.08 -16.98 -29.37
N LEU A 504 3.60 -16.62 -28.18
CA LEU A 504 4.17 -17.06 -26.91
C LEU A 504 3.65 -18.42 -26.41
N LEU A 505 2.54 -18.96 -26.93
CA LEU A 505 1.80 -20.02 -26.19
C LEU A 505 1.30 -21.19 -27.05
N PRO A 506 1.97 -22.35 -26.96
CA PRO A 506 1.32 -23.66 -26.99
C PRO A 506 0.72 -24.03 -25.61
N HIS A 507 -0.11 -25.07 -25.57
CA HIS A 507 -0.96 -25.47 -24.43
C HIS A 507 -0.21 -25.56 -23.07
N LEU A 508 -0.52 -24.68 -22.10
CA LEU A 508 -0.01 -24.69 -20.73
C LEU A 508 -1.10 -25.17 -19.74
N PRO A 509 -1.12 -26.44 -19.32
CA PRO A 509 -2.26 -27.04 -18.64
C PRO A 509 -2.50 -26.54 -17.21
N SER A 510 -1.45 -26.13 -16.51
CA SER A 510 -1.48 -25.79 -15.07
C SER A 510 -1.47 -24.28 -14.79
N LEU A 511 -1.55 -23.44 -15.83
CA LEU A 511 -1.33 -22.01 -15.71
C LEU A 511 -2.48 -21.32 -14.96
N ARG A 512 -2.14 -20.65 -13.86
CA ARG A 512 -3.05 -19.84 -13.03
C ARG A 512 -2.83 -18.35 -13.23
N THR A 513 -1.61 -17.93 -13.52
CA THR A 513 -1.25 -16.52 -13.70
C THR A 513 -0.43 -16.33 -14.95
N LEU A 514 -0.93 -15.48 -15.86
CA LEU A 514 -0.20 -15.00 -17.03
C LEU A 514 -0.02 -13.48 -16.91
N GLU A 515 1.22 -13.03 -16.96
CA GLU A 515 1.57 -11.62 -16.93
C GLU A 515 2.48 -11.27 -18.10
N ILE A 516 2.07 -10.30 -18.91
CA ILE A 516 2.86 -9.74 -20.01
C ILE A 516 2.86 -8.24 -19.86
N LYS A 517 4.04 -7.61 -19.79
CA LYS A 517 4.15 -6.17 -19.58
C LYS A 517 5.17 -5.55 -20.52
N GLU A 518 4.78 -4.51 -21.25
CA GLU A 518 5.65 -3.72 -22.13
C GLU A 518 6.44 -4.58 -23.14
N CYS A 519 5.81 -5.61 -23.69
CA CYS A 519 6.33 -6.50 -24.73
C CYS A 519 5.76 -6.11 -26.10
N LYS A 520 6.10 -4.91 -26.57
CA LYS A 520 5.41 -4.21 -27.68
C LYS A 520 5.38 -4.93 -29.02
N ASN A 521 6.31 -5.87 -29.24
CA ASN A 521 6.42 -6.62 -30.49
C ASN A 521 5.83 -8.04 -30.39
N LEU A 522 5.41 -8.45 -29.19
CA LEU A 522 4.92 -9.80 -28.93
C LEU A 522 3.45 -9.94 -29.33
N SER A 523 3.14 -11.03 -30.01
CA SER A 523 1.76 -11.48 -30.25
C SER A 523 1.41 -12.56 -29.23
N VAL A 524 0.35 -12.34 -28.46
CA VAL A 524 -0.12 -13.24 -27.42
C VAL A 524 -1.33 -13.98 -27.95
N SER A 525 -1.24 -15.30 -28.14
CA SER A 525 -2.39 -16.12 -28.48
C SER A 525 -2.78 -16.98 -27.29
N LEU A 526 -3.94 -16.76 -26.70
CA LEU A 526 -4.43 -17.52 -25.55
C LEU A 526 -5.03 -18.86 -26.03
N PRO A 527 -4.49 -20.02 -25.62
CA PRO A 527 -5.17 -21.30 -25.78
C PRO A 527 -6.27 -21.48 -24.72
N SER A 528 -6.94 -22.63 -24.72
CA SER A 528 -7.89 -22.95 -23.64
C SER A 528 -7.13 -23.20 -22.33
N LEU A 529 -7.20 -22.23 -21.41
CA LEU A 529 -6.50 -22.25 -20.12
C LEU A 529 -7.51 -22.40 -18.97
N HIS A 530 -7.96 -23.62 -18.71
CA HIS A 530 -9.07 -23.90 -17.78
C HIS A 530 -8.82 -23.54 -16.31
N LEU A 531 -7.55 -23.41 -15.89
CA LEU A 531 -7.16 -23.10 -14.51
C LEU A 531 -6.76 -21.63 -14.30
N LEU A 532 -6.93 -20.78 -15.31
CA LEU A 532 -6.49 -19.39 -15.25
C LEU A 532 -7.27 -18.62 -14.18
N GLU A 533 -6.53 -17.98 -13.26
CA GLU A 533 -7.08 -17.13 -12.21
C GLU A 533 -6.85 -15.66 -12.51
N VAL A 534 -5.65 -15.33 -13.01
CA VAL A 534 -5.21 -13.95 -13.25
C VAL A 534 -4.62 -13.83 -14.65
N LEU A 535 -5.17 -12.91 -15.43
CA LEU A 535 -4.63 -12.51 -16.73
C LEU A 535 -4.27 -11.02 -16.68
N ASN A 536 -3.00 -10.70 -16.89
CA ASN A 536 -2.53 -9.33 -17.00
C ASN A 536 -1.72 -9.16 -18.28
N VAL A 537 -2.20 -8.31 -19.19
CA VAL A 537 -1.51 -8.01 -20.44
C VAL A 537 -1.47 -6.49 -20.60
N ASP A 538 -0.27 -5.93 -20.53
CA ASP A 538 0.00 -4.50 -20.66
C ASP A 538 1.03 -4.30 -21.79
N GLY A 539 0.69 -3.55 -22.84
CA GLY A 539 1.66 -3.15 -23.87
C GLY A 539 2.16 -4.28 -24.77
N CYS A 540 1.27 -5.09 -25.35
CA CYS A 540 1.59 -6.09 -26.38
C CYS A 540 1.12 -5.68 -27.78
N LYS A 541 1.67 -6.32 -28.82
CA LYS A 541 1.32 -6.02 -30.22
C LYS A 541 -0.09 -6.49 -30.58
N ILE A 542 -0.34 -7.78 -30.40
CA ILE A 542 -1.62 -8.42 -30.75
C ILE A 542 -2.01 -9.33 -29.59
N LEU A 543 -3.23 -9.21 -29.09
CA LEU A 543 -3.84 -10.21 -28.24
C LEU A 543 -4.88 -10.98 -29.06
N SER A 544 -4.72 -12.29 -29.15
CA SER A 544 -5.66 -13.20 -29.81
C SER A 544 -6.04 -14.34 -28.89
N THR A 545 -7.16 -15.01 -29.17
CA THR A 545 -7.51 -16.28 -28.53
C THR A 545 -7.82 -17.32 -29.59
N THR A 546 -7.46 -18.56 -29.30
CA THR A 546 -7.91 -19.74 -30.06
C THR A 546 -9.05 -20.47 -29.34
N ALA A 547 -9.33 -20.10 -28.09
CA ALA A 547 -10.40 -20.66 -27.29
C ALA A 547 -11.68 -19.85 -27.44
N ASP A 548 -12.82 -20.55 -27.52
CA ASP A 548 -14.15 -19.95 -27.55
C ASP A 548 -14.50 -19.21 -26.25
N VAL A 549 -13.90 -19.58 -25.12
CA VAL A 549 -14.16 -19.00 -23.78
C VAL A 549 -12.86 -18.82 -23.01
N ILE A 550 -12.72 -17.68 -22.33
CA ILE A 550 -11.62 -17.39 -21.41
C ILE A 550 -12.05 -17.79 -19.98
N PHE A 551 -11.39 -18.80 -19.40
CA PHE A 551 -11.71 -19.36 -18.08
C PHE A 551 -11.16 -18.56 -16.89
N CYS A 552 -10.80 -17.28 -17.09
CA CYS A 552 -10.22 -16.43 -16.05
C CYS A 552 -11.20 -16.25 -14.88
N SER A 553 -10.82 -16.68 -13.68
CA SER A 553 -11.76 -16.75 -12.53
C SER A 553 -11.67 -15.58 -11.54
N LYS A 554 -10.50 -14.92 -11.39
CA LYS A 554 -10.33 -13.81 -10.44
C LYS A 554 -10.28 -12.47 -11.16
N ARG A 555 -9.16 -12.16 -11.82
CA ARG A 555 -8.87 -10.81 -12.33
C ARG A 555 -8.35 -10.82 -13.76
N MET A 556 -8.88 -9.92 -14.58
CA MET A 556 -8.42 -9.70 -15.95
C MET A 556 -8.11 -8.21 -16.16
N ILE A 557 -6.84 -7.92 -16.46
CA ILE A 557 -6.34 -6.56 -16.68
C ILE A 557 -5.72 -6.52 -18.08
N LEU A 558 -6.28 -5.70 -18.95
CA LEU A 558 -5.82 -5.50 -20.33
C LEU A 558 -5.49 -4.02 -20.50
N CYS A 559 -4.23 -3.69 -20.75
CA CYS A 559 -3.73 -2.33 -20.85
C CYS A 559 -2.93 -2.11 -22.13
N ASN A 560 -3.06 -0.95 -22.78
CA ASN A 560 -2.19 -0.51 -23.87
C ASN A 560 -2.02 -1.54 -25.01
N ILE A 561 -3.11 -2.23 -25.38
CA ILE A 561 -3.10 -3.27 -26.41
C ILE A 561 -3.43 -2.65 -27.76
N LEU A 562 -2.55 -2.83 -28.75
CA LEU A 562 -2.71 -2.24 -30.07
C LEU A 562 -3.82 -2.91 -30.88
N GLU A 563 -3.85 -4.25 -30.93
CA GLU A 563 -4.87 -5.00 -31.66
C GLU A 563 -5.37 -6.19 -30.83
N ILE A 564 -6.69 -6.35 -30.74
CA ILE A 564 -7.34 -7.52 -30.13
C ILE A 564 -8.12 -8.26 -31.23
N ILE A 565 -7.77 -9.51 -31.50
CA ILE A 565 -8.31 -10.30 -32.62
C ILE A 565 -8.99 -11.56 -32.10
N SER A 566 -10.22 -11.82 -32.55
CA SER A 566 -10.98 -13.05 -32.26
C SER A 566 -11.25 -13.33 -30.77
N LEU A 567 -11.11 -12.33 -29.89
CA LEU A 567 -11.43 -12.48 -28.46
C LEU A 567 -12.95 -12.50 -28.28
N ASN A 568 -13.49 -13.62 -27.81
CA ASN A 568 -14.88 -13.67 -27.36
C ASN A 568 -14.95 -12.96 -26.01
N TRP A 569 -15.61 -11.80 -25.94
CA TRP A 569 -15.72 -10.96 -24.74
C TRP A 569 -16.77 -11.52 -23.76
N SER A 570 -16.71 -12.85 -23.58
CA SER A 570 -17.53 -13.64 -22.69
C SER A 570 -16.67 -14.13 -21.53
N PHE A 571 -16.97 -13.65 -20.33
CA PHE A 571 -16.21 -13.93 -19.10
C PHE A 571 -17.12 -14.55 -18.02
N PRO A 572 -17.69 -15.75 -18.25
CA PRO A 572 -18.70 -16.32 -17.35
C PRO A 572 -18.14 -16.78 -16.00
N TYR A 573 -16.82 -16.95 -15.87
CA TYR A 573 -16.17 -17.43 -14.65
C TYR A 573 -15.51 -16.32 -13.82
N LEU A 574 -15.48 -15.08 -14.31
CA LEU A 574 -14.71 -14.02 -13.67
C LEU A 574 -15.52 -13.39 -12.52
N HIS A 575 -14.96 -13.36 -11.31
CA HIS A 575 -15.72 -13.01 -10.10
C HIS A 575 -15.19 -11.78 -9.34
N GLU A 576 -14.02 -11.23 -9.69
CA GLU A 576 -13.45 -10.10 -8.94
C GLU A 576 -13.42 -8.82 -9.79
N GLU A 577 -12.58 -8.77 -10.83
CA GLU A 577 -12.26 -7.51 -11.51
C GLU A 577 -11.96 -7.68 -12.99
N ILE A 578 -12.57 -6.82 -13.81
CA ILE A 578 -12.19 -6.58 -15.20
C ILE A 578 -11.73 -5.13 -15.32
N SER A 579 -10.50 -4.93 -15.78
CA SER A 579 -9.95 -3.61 -16.09
C SER A 579 -9.44 -3.60 -17.53
N ILE A 580 -10.00 -2.75 -18.39
CA ILE A 580 -9.58 -2.58 -19.78
C ILE A 580 -9.18 -1.12 -19.98
N VAL A 581 -7.92 -0.85 -20.31
CA VAL A 581 -7.35 0.50 -20.34
C VAL A 581 -6.58 0.73 -21.63
N ASN A 582 -6.91 1.78 -22.39
CA ASN A 582 -6.18 2.17 -23.60
C ASN A 582 -6.03 1.02 -24.61
N CYS A 583 -7.10 0.27 -24.84
CA CYS A 583 -7.17 -0.79 -25.85
C CYS A 583 -7.88 -0.26 -27.09
N LEU A 584 -7.21 -0.33 -28.25
CA LEU A 584 -7.74 0.26 -29.49
C LEU A 584 -8.86 -0.59 -30.10
N SER A 585 -8.74 -1.92 -30.12
CA SER A 585 -9.68 -2.81 -30.84
C SER A 585 -10.67 -3.57 -29.92
N VAL A 586 -11.15 -2.94 -28.86
CA VAL A 586 -12.28 -3.51 -28.08
C VAL A 586 -13.50 -3.55 -29.02
N PRO A 587 -14.28 -4.65 -29.06
CA PRO A 587 -15.42 -4.76 -29.94
C PRO A 587 -16.44 -3.67 -29.65
N ILE A 588 -17.31 -3.48 -30.63
CA ILE A 588 -18.46 -2.59 -30.58
C ILE A 588 -19.39 -2.91 -29.38
N THR A 589 -19.35 -4.14 -28.82
CA THR A 589 -20.22 -4.62 -27.74
C THR A 589 -19.54 -5.64 -26.82
N ILE A 590 -19.72 -5.54 -25.50
CA ILE A 590 -19.40 -6.56 -24.49
C ILE A 590 -20.74 -7.09 -23.94
N ASP A 591 -21.10 -8.34 -24.22
CA ASP A 591 -22.47 -8.87 -24.06
C ASP A 591 -22.62 -10.01 -23.03
N GLN A 592 -21.52 -10.58 -22.51
CA GLN A 592 -21.56 -11.73 -21.58
C GLN A 592 -20.59 -11.63 -20.40
N ILE A 593 -20.97 -10.85 -19.40
CA ILE A 593 -20.21 -10.72 -18.13
C ILE A 593 -20.82 -11.63 -17.05
N SER A 594 -19.96 -12.26 -16.25
CA SER A 594 -20.33 -13.06 -15.07
C SER A 594 -21.10 -12.26 -14.03
N MET A 595 -22.22 -12.80 -13.54
CA MET A 595 -23.03 -12.23 -12.45
C MET A 595 -22.28 -12.07 -11.12
N MET A 596 -21.15 -12.76 -10.98
CA MET A 596 -20.37 -12.75 -9.75
C MET A 596 -19.30 -11.65 -9.76
N LEU A 597 -19.11 -10.92 -10.87
CA LEU A 597 -18.14 -9.83 -10.98
C LEU A 597 -18.41 -8.73 -9.96
N ARG A 598 -17.36 -8.17 -9.34
CA ARG A 598 -17.50 -7.04 -8.39
C ARG A 598 -17.11 -5.70 -8.97
N ARG A 599 -16.03 -5.65 -9.76
CA ARG A 599 -15.50 -4.39 -10.32
C ARG A 599 -15.37 -4.47 -11.83
N LEU A 600 -15.90 -3.48 -12.53
CA LEU A 600 -15.72 -3.29 -13.98
C LEU A 600 -15.17 -1.89 -14.23
N LYS A 601 -13.95 -1.82 -14.78
CA LYS A 601 -13.27 -0.58 -15.15
C LYS A 601 -12.93 -0.59 -16.63
N ILE A 602 -13.34 0.45 -17.34
CA ILE A 602 -13.05 0.65 -18.76
C ILE A 602 -12.54 2.07 -18.93
N CYS A 603 -11.31 2.26 -19.40
CA CYS A 603 -10.71 3.58 -19.57
C CYS A 603 -10.10 3.75 -20.97
N ASN A 604 -10.30 4.89 -21.62
CA ASN A 604 -9.64 5.27 -22.88
C ASN A 604 -9.77 4.20 -24.00
N CYS A 605 -10.95 3.57 -24.12
CA CYS A 605 -11.21 2.55 -25.14
C CYS A 605 -11.92 3.18 -26.35
N ARG A 606 -11.15 3.57 -27.38
CA ARG A 606 -11.64 4.43 -28.47
C ARG A 606 -12.57 3.78 -29.48
N GLU A 607 -12.61 2.45 -29.60
CA GLU A 607 -13.57 1.77 -30.51
C GLU A 607 -14.85 1.32 -29.81
N LEU A 608 -14.94 1.43 -28.48
CA LEU A 608 -16.12 1.01 -27.73
C LEU A 608 -17.30 1.95 -28.01
N GLN A 609 -18.38 1.44 -28.61
CA GLN A 609 -19.59 2.21 -28.89
C GLN A 609 -20.74 1.85 -27.94
N PHE A 610 -20.86 0.59 -27.53
CA PHE A 610 -21.97 0.12 -26.68
C PHE A 610 -21.45 -0.78 -25.55
N LEU A 611 -21.95 -0.54 -24.33
CA LEU A 611 -21.74 -1.41 -23.18
C LEU A 611 -23.08 -1.99 -22.71
N GLU A 612 -23.32 -3.27 -22.95
CA GLU A 612 -24.57 -3.96 -22.59
C GLU A 612 -24.38 -4.89 -21.38
N LEU A 613 -24.93 -4.54 -20.22
CA LEU A 613 -24.78 -5.32 -18.98
C LEU A 613 -25.96 -6.29 -18.73
N LYS A 614 -26.53 -6.89 -19.78
CA LYS A 614 -27.78 -7.69 -19.73
C LYS A 614 -27.80 -8.75 -18.62
N ASN A 615 -26.76 -9.58 -18.50
CA ASN A 615 -26.67 -10.63 -17.46
C ASN A 615 -26.54 -10.07 -16.03
N LEU A 616 -26.01 -8.86 -15.89
CA LEU A 616 -25.81 -8.19 -14.60
C LEU A 616 -27.06 -7.45 -14.13
N SER A 617 -28.09 -7.31 -14.96
CA SER A 617 -29.32 -6.60 -14.57
C SER A 617 -30.22 -7.37 -13.59
N SER A 618 -29.93 -8.65 -13.35
CA SER A 618 -30.65 -9.45 -12.34
C SER A 618 -30.32 -9.00 -10.91
N SER A 619 -31.27 -9.18 -10.00
CA SER A 619 -31.08 -8.95 -8.55
C SER A 619 -29.96 -9.81 -7.93
N THR A 620 -29.46 -10.81 -8.66
CA THR A 620 -28.38 -11.71 -8.26
C THR A 620 -26.97 -11.23 -8.64
N SER A 621 -26.84 -10.10 -9.33
CA SER A 621 -25.56 -9.51 -9.70
C SER A 621 -24.76 -9.03 -8.48
N ARG A 622 -23.45 -9.25 -8.47
CA ARG A 622 -22.53 -8.81 -7.40
C ARG A 622 -21.72 -7.58 -7.77
N LEU A 623 -22.05 -6.89 -8.86
CA LEU A 623 -21.28 -5.73 -9.31
C LEU A 623 -21.43 -4.60 -8.28
N GLU A 624 -20.33 -4.25 -7.63
CA GLU A 624 -20.23 -3.22 -6.62
C GLU A 624 -19.74 -1.89 -7.24
N GLU A 625 -18.89 -1.95 -8.26
CA GLU A 625 -18.25 -0.78 -8.87
C GLU A 625 -18.21 -0.86 -10.41
N LEU A 626 -18.60 0.25 -11.04
CA LEU A 626 -18.53 0.47 -12.48
C LEU A 626 -17.84 1.82 -12.74
N SER A 627 -16.74 1.80 -13.49
CA SER A 627 -15.99 2.98 -13.93
C SER A 627 -15.82 2.94 -15.44
N VAL A 628 -16.24 4.02 -16.11
CA VAL A 628 -16.10 4.23 -17.56
C VAL A 628 -15.52 5.62 -17.80
N ASP A 629 -14.23 5.67 -18.12
CA ASP A 629 -13.48 6.93 -18.20
C ASP A 629 -12.86 7.13 -19.60
N GLU A 630 -12.81 8.36 -20.11
CA GLU A 630 -12.12 8.73 -21.37
C GLU A 630 -12.55 7.90 -22.61
N CYS A 631 -13.77 7.35 -22.62
CA CYS A 631 -14.29 6.54 -23.72
C CYS A 631 -15.03 7.43 -24.74
N GLU A 632 -14.29 8.21 -25.53
CA GLU A 632 -14.80 9.24 -26.45
C GLU A 632 -15.91 8.76 -27.43
N PHE A 633 -15.95 7.47 -27.78
CA PHE A 633 -16.86 6.92 -28.78
C PHE A 633 -18.06 6.17 -28.21
N ILE A 634 -18.14 6.00 -26.89
CA ILE A 634 -19.25 5.29 -26.27
C ILE A 634 -20.54 6.07 -26.50
N VAL A 635 -21.56 5.41 -27.04
CA VAL A 635 -22.86 5.99 -27.38
C VAL A 635 -23.92 5.59 -26.35
N SER A 636 -23.80 4.37 -25.80
CA SER A 636 -24.75 3.78 -24.83
C SER A 636 -24.06 3.00 -23.71
N ILE A 637 -24.61 3.10 -22.50
CA ILE A 637 -24.41 2.15 -21.39
C ILE A 637 -25.81 1.69 -20.96
N SER A 638 -26.11 0.40 -21.06
CA SER A 638 -27.44 -0.15 -20.77
C SER A 638 -27.41 -1.24 -19.70
N HIS A 639 -28.56 -1.47 -19.04
CA HIS A 639 -28.78 -2.57 -18.09
C HIS A 639 -27.91 -2.54 -16.82
N ILE A 640 -27.64 -1.36 -16.26
CA ILE A 640 -26.85 -1.18 -15.03
C ILE A 640 -27.54 -1.90 -13.84
N PRO A 641 -26.82 -2.73 -13.05
CA PRO A 641 -27.38 -3.42 -11.89
C PRO A 641 -27.86 -2.48 -10.79
N LEU A 642 -28.93 -2.88 -10.10
CA LEU A 642 -29.38 -2.23 -8.85
C LEU A 642 -28.44 -2.48 -7.66
N THR A 643 -27.50 -3.42 -7.79
CA THR A 643 -26.55 -3.82 -6.74
C THR A 643 -25.32 -2.91 -6.62
N LEU A 644 -25.18 -1.97 -7.55
CA LEU A 644 -24.04 -1.06 -7.67
C LEU A 644 -23.93 -0.11 -6.46
N GLN A 645 -22.71 -0.01 -5.91
CA GLN A 645 -22.38 0.90 -4.80
C GLN A 645 -21.65 2.16 -5.28
N SER A 646 -20.86 2.04 -6.36
CA SER A 646 -20.06 3.11 -6.97
C SER A 646 -20.25 3.13 -8.49
N LEU A 647 -20.64 4.29 -9.02
CA LEU A 647 -20.69 4.58 -10.46
C LEU A 647 -19.80 5.78 -10.76
N GLU A 648 -18.85 5.61 -11.68
CA GLU A 648 -17.94 6.63 -12.16
C GLU A 648 -18.01 6.68 -13.69
N ILE A 649 -18.34 7.85 -14.23
CA ILE A 649 -18.34 8.12 -15.67
C ILE A 649 -17.59 9.42 -15.89
N ASP A 650 -16.48 9.36 -16.60
CA ASP A 650 -15.68 10.54 -16.91
C ASP A 650 -15.39 10.62 -18.42
N ASP A 651 -15.50 11.81 -19.00
CA ASP A 651 -14.97 12.13 -20.34
C ASP A 651 -15.49 11.20 -21.46
N CYS A 652 -16.80 11.00 -21.48
CA CYS A 652 -17.54 10.18 -22.45
C CYS A 652 -18.37 11.06 -23.41
N GLU A 653 -17.71 11.77 -24.32
CA GLU A 653 -18.32 12.86 -25.11
C GLU A 653 -19.54 12.44 -25.95
N LYS A 654 -19.50 11.27 -26.60
CA LYS A 654 -20.57 10.80 -27.51
C LYS A 654 -21.70 10.05 -26.83
N LEU A 655 -21.62 9.83 -25.53
CA LEU A 655 -22.65 9.11 -24.79
C LEU A 655 -23.94 9.91 -24.90
N ARG A 656 -25.01 9.32 -25.45
CA ARG A 656 -26.25 10.07 -25.65
C ARG A 656 -27.01 10.11 -24.35
N TYR A 657 -27.53 11.30 -24.02
CA TYR A 657 -28.41 11.44 -22.87
C TYR A 657 -29.62 10.52 -22.95
N GLU A 658 -30.29 10.42 -24.10
CA GLU A 658 -31.46 9.54 -24.27
C GLU A 658 -31.15 8.07 -23.95
N GLU A 659 -29.94 7.60 -24.27
CA GLU A 659 -29.51 6.22 -24.04
C GLU A 659 -29.01 6.01 -22.59
N PHE A 660 -28.43 7.03 -21.96
CA PHE A 660 -28.21 7.09 -20.52
C PHE A 660 -29.53 7.26 -19.72
N ASN A 661 -30.58 7.77 -20.35
CA ASN A 661 -31.89 8.04 -19.75
C ASN A 661 -32.87 6.88 -19.94
N GLU A 662 -32.68 6.07 -20.99
CA GLU A 662 -33.25 4.73 -21.23
C GLU A 662 -32.43 3.62 -20.55
N LEU A 663 -31.78 3.91 -19.41
CA LEU A 663 -31.30 2.87 -18.52
C LEU A 663 -32.50 2.02 -18.10
N HIS A 664 -32.76 0.95 -18.85
CA HIS A 664 -33.67 -0.12 -18.50
C HIS A 664 -33.09 -0.80 -17.26
N PHE A 665 -33.35 -0.22 -16.09
CA PHE A 665 -33.20 -0.90 -14.81
C PHE A 665 -34.27 -1.99 -14.80
N SER A 666 -33.86 -3.21 -15.12
CA SER A 666 -34.76 -4.33 -15.40
C SER A 666 -35.60 -4.67 -14.17
N LEU A 667 -36.87 -4.27 -14.16
CA LEU A 667 -37.89 -4.91 -13.33
C LEU A 667 -38.28 -6.23 -14.02
N GLU A 668 -38.07 -7.35 -13.35
CA GLU A 668 -38.55 -8.66 -13.78
C GLU A 668 -40.06 -8.58 -14.04
N SER A 669 -40.46 -8.66 -15.31
CA SER A 669 -41.85 -8.95 -15.69
C SER A 669 -41.93 -10.40 -16.13
N ASP A 670 -41.94 -11.31 -15.16
CA ASP A 670 -42.30 -12.70 -15.41
C ASP A 670 -43.83 -12.86 -15.36
N ASN A 671 -44.39 -13.06 -16.57
CA ASN A 671 -45.58 -13.80 -16.97
C ASN A 671 -47.01 -13.43 -16.52
N ASP A 672 -47.86 -13.41 -17.56
CA ASP A 672 -49.29 -13.76 -17.61
C ASP A 672 -50.25 -13.10 -16.62
N LEU A 673 -51.02 -12.12 -17.12
CA LEU A 673 -52.48 -12.06 -16.93
C LEU A 673 -53.09 -11.00 -17.87
N LYS A 674 -53.84 -11.48 -18.86
CA LYS A 674 -54.84 -10.70 -19.59
C LYS A 674 -55.96 -10.33 -18.63
N THR A 675 -56.21 -9.04 -18.41
CA THR A 675 -57.58 -8.50 -18.25
C THR A 675 -57.56 -7.00 -18.50
N GLU A 676 -58.42 -6.57 -19.42
CA GLU A 676 -58.83 -5.19 -19.64
C GLU A 676 -59.67 -4.67 -18.45
N GLU A 677 -59.82 -3.35 -18.43
CA GLU A 677 -60.79 -2.53 -17.68
C GLU A 677 -60.39 -2.00 -16.29
N SER A 678 -59.97 -0.72 -16.33
CA SER A 678 -60.21 0.38 -15.37
C SER A 678 -59.94 0.16 -13.88
N ILE A 679 -58.98 0.94 -13.35
CA ILE A 679 -59.13 1.91 -12.24
C ILE A 679 -57.75 2.52 -11.95
N GLY A 680 -57.66 3.86 -11.99
CA GLY A 680 -56.64 4.64 -11.27
C GLY A 680 -55.21 4.60 -11.85
N VAL A 681 -54.65 5.78 -12.13
CA VAL A 681 -53.23 5.95 -12.47
C VAL A 681 -52.36 5.32 -11.38
N SER A 682 -51.64 4.23 -11.70
CA SER A 682 -50.62 3.65 -10.80
C SER A 682 -49.23 4.21 -11.14
N PRO A 683 -48.41 4.63 -10.16
CA PRO A 683 -47.06 5.15 -10.37
C PRO A 683 -46.10 4.03 -10.76
N LYS A 684 -46.13 3.62 -12.03
CA LYS A 684 -45.08 2.85 -12.71
C LYS A 684 -44.10 3.85 -13.32
N ASP A 685 -42.82 3.96 -13.00
CA ASP A 685 -41.94 3.13 -12.17
C ASP A 685 -40.89 4.07 -11.54
N ILE A 686 -40.88 4.22 -10.21
CA ILE A 686 -39.74 4.85 -9.51
C ILE A 686 -38.72 3.74 -9.33
N LEU A 687 -37.62 3.82 -10.08
CA LEU A 687 -36.49 2.92 -9.90
C LEU A 687 -35.62 3.47 -8.76
N GLU A 688 -35.39 2.67 -7.74
CA GLU A 688 -34.56 3.06 -6.59
C GLU A 688 -33.20 2.37 -6.69
N LEU A 689 -32.13 3.14 -6.86
CA LEU A 689 -30.75 2.65 -6.71
C LEU A 689 -30.41 2.64 -5.22
N ILE A 690 -31.00 1.68 -4.50
CA ILE A 690 -31.01 1.65 -3.03
C ILE A 690 -29.60 1.50 -2.46
N LEU A 691 -28.67 0.87 -3.18
CA LEU A 691 -27.31 0.60 -2.71
C LEU A 691 -26.27 1.62 -3.19
N LEU A 692 -26.61 2.53 -4.12
CA LEU A 692 -25.63 3.46 -4.68
C LEU A 692 -25.23 4.50 -3.64
N THR A 693 -23.96 4.48 -3.24
CA THR A 693 -23.39 5.39 -2.22
C THR A 693 -22.50 6.46 -2.83
N LYS A 694 -21.86 6.18 -3.96
CA LYS A 694 -20.95 7.08 -4.68
C LYS A 694 -21.40 7.21 -6.14
N LEU A 695 -21.61 8.44 -6.59
CA LEU A 695 -21.87 8.78 -7.98
C LEU A 695 -20.91 9.90 -8.41
N ILE A 696 -20.08 9.61 -9.41
CA ILE A 696 -19.17 10.55 -10.03
C ILE A 696 -19.51 10.63 -11.52
N ILE A 697 -19.84 11.82 -12.00
CA ILE A 697 -20.03 12.10 -13.41
C ILE A 697 -19.23 13.35 -13.77
N GLN A 698 -18.29 13.21 -14.69
CA GLN A 698 -17.36 14.26 -15.07
C GLN A 698 -17.26 14.35 -16.60
N ARG A 699 -17.05 15.56 -17.15
CA ARG A 699 -16.86 15.82 -18.60
C ARG A 699 -17.89 15.10 -19.49
N PHE A 700 -19.16 15.19 -19.11
CA PHE A 700 -20.27 14.55 -19.83
C PHE A 700 -21.18 15.61 -20.49
N PRO A 701 -20.80 16.15 -21.67
CA PRO A 701 -21.46 17.31 -22.26
C PRO A 701 -22.91 17.06 -22.64
N SER A 702 -23.26 15.84 -23.09
CA SER A 702 -24.62 15.50 -23.49
C SER A 702 -25.61 15.39 -22.34
N LEU A 703 -25.16 15.28 -21.08
CA LEU A 703 -26.03 15.04 -19.93
C LEU A 703 -27.00 16.20 -19.70
N ILE A 704 -28.30 15.95 -19.89
CA ILE A 704 -29.35 16.96 -19.70
C ILE A 704 -29.87 16.94 -18.25
N SER A 705 -30.17 15.79 -17.65
CA SER A 705 -30.59 15.73 -16.24
C SER A 705 -30.29 14.36 -15.60
N LEU A 706 -30.35 14.24 -14.28
CA LEU A 706 -30.45 12.92 -13.64
C LEU A 706 -31.95 12.61 -13.53
N GLN A 707 -32.42 11.55 -14.20
CA GLN A 707 -33.83 11.21 -14.48
C GLN A 707 -34.88 11.73 -13.49
N LYS A 708 -36.01 12.22 -14.03
CA LYS A 708 -37.23 12.52 -13.27
C LYS A 708 -37.90 11.23 -12.80
N GLY A 709 -37.47 10.67 -11.68
CA GLY A 709 -38.06 9.46 -11.09
C GLY A 709 -37.07 8.49 -10.42
N LEU A 710 -35.76 8.63 -10.64
CA LEU A 710 -34.74 7.87 -9.90
C LEU A 710 -34.56 8.44 -8.50
N LEU A 711 -34.59 7.56 -7.50
CA LEU A 711 -34.20 7.90 -6.13
C LEU A 711 -32.87 7.21 -5.80
N PHE A 712 -31.94 7.99 -5.23
CA PHE A 712 -30.68 7.48 -4.68
C PHE A 712 -30.73 7.58 -3.15
N PRO A 713 -31.52 6.72 -2.47
CA PRO A 713 -31.77 6.90 -1.04
C PRO A 713 -30.52 6.69 -0.18
N ALA A 714 -29.50 5.95 -0.64
CA ALA A 714 -28.26 5.70 0.11
C ALA A 714 -27.07 6.59 -0.31
N LEU A 715 -27.29 7.60 -1.16
CA LEU A 715 -26.20 8.39 -1.73
C LEU A 715 -25.47 9.22 -0.67
N GLN A 716 -24.16 9.01 -0.56
CA GLN A 716 -23.28 9.70 0.40
C GLN A 716 -22.37 10.72 -0.29
N THR A 717 -21.91 10.39 -1.50
CA THR A 717 -21.00 11.20 -2.31
C THR A 717 -21.60 11.44 -3.68
N LEU A 718 -21.66 12.70 -4.06
CA LEU A 718 -22.03 13.15 -5.41
C LEU A 718 -20.96 14.12 -5.92
N ASP A 719 -20.38 13.78 -7.06
CA ASP A 719 -19.44 14.65 -7.78
C ASP A 719 -19.92 14.85 -9.22
N LEU A 720 -20.16 16.11 -9.58
CA LEU A 720 -20.59 16.52 -10.91
C LEU A 720 -19.62 17.60 -11.41
N TRP A 721 -18.87 17.29 -12.47
CA TRP A 721 -17.89 18.19 -13.06
C TRP A 721 -18.11 18.30 -14.57
N ASP A 722 -18.11 19.53 -15.11
CA ASP A 722 -17.96 19.77 -16.57
C ASP A 722 -19.05 19.10 -17.45
N CYS A 723 -20.31 19.18 -17.02
CA CYS A 723 -21.47 18.70 -17.77
C CYS A 723 -22.19 19.90 -18.42
N GLU A 724 -21.86 20.22 -19.67
CA GLU A 724 -22.22 21.50 -20.30
C GLU A 724 -23.72 21.72 -20.59
N ASN A 725 -24.48 20.67 -20.96
CA ASN A 725 -25.88 20.79 -21.41
C ASN A 725 -26.94 20.41 -20.35
N MET A 726 -26.62 20.45 -19.06
CA MET A 726 -27.51 19.99 -18.00
C MET A 726 -28.66 20.99 -17.69
N GLU A 727 -29.91 20.64 -18.03
CA GLU A 727 -31.17 21.40 -17.85
C GLU A 727 -32.11 20.80 -16.76
N ILE A 728 -32.97 21.64 -16.15
CA ILE A 728 -33.73 21.41 -14.89
C ILE A 728 -34.73 20.20 -14.86
N LEU A 729 -34.97 19.58 -13.68
CA LEU A 729 -36.23 18.87 -13.31
C LEU A 729 -37.43 19.83 -13.01
N PRO A 730 -38.68 19.42 -12.69
CA PRO A 730 -39.86 20.14 -13.16
C PRO A 730 -40.75 20.78 -12.08
N GLY A 731 -41.16 22.02 -12.32
CA GLY A 731 -42.39 22.61 -11.78
C GLY A 731 -43.06 23.45 -12.86
N GLN A 732 -44.26 23.06 -13.30
CA GLN A 732 -45.01 23.78 -14.35
C GLN A 732 -45.38 25.21 -13.92
N PHE A 733 -45.43 26.08 -14.93
CA PHE A 733 -45.86 27.49 -14.93
C PHE A 733 -44.81 28.54 -14.54
N LEU A 734 -44.12 29.09 -15.55
CA LEU A 734 -43.96 30.55 -15.70
C LEU A 734 -43.80 30.85 -17.20
N ASN A 735 -44.90 31.28 -17.83
CA ASN A 735 -44.93 31.72 -19.21
C ASN A 735 -44.22 33.08 -19.37
N LYS A 736 -43.40 33.17 -20.42
CA LYS A 736 -42.93 34.38 -21.11
C LYS A 736 -42.09 35.39 -20.31
N VAL A 737 -40.79 35.12 -20.21
CA VAL A 737 -39.70 36.06 -20.58
C VAL A 737 -38.54 35.21 -21.13
N GLU A 738 -38.03 35.66 -22.28
CA GLU A 738 -36.91 35.10 -23.03
C GLU A 738 -35.56 35.26 -22.30
N GLU A 739 -34.70 34.30 -22.63
CA GLU A 739 -33.24 34.37 -22.68
C GLU A 739 -32.43 34.37 -21.37
N TYR A 740 -31.70 33.25 -21.24
CA TYR A 740 -30.60 32.92 -20.32
C TYR A 740 -30.96 32.41 -18.92
N LEU A 741 -30.21 31.36 -18.56
CA LEU A 741 -30.26 30.46 -17.40
C LEU A 741 -31.37 29.45 -17.38
N ARG A 742 -30.98 28.22 -16.98
CA ARG A 742 -31.64 27.52 -15.86
C ARG A 742 -30.94 26.20 -15.46
N ILE A 743 -30.63 26.05 -14.17
CA ILE A 743 -29.74 25.04 -13.53
C ILE A 743 -30.55 23.98 -12.73
N LEU A 744 -30.09 22.72 -12.79
CA LEU A 744 -30.28 21.52 -11.92
C LEU A 744 -31.49 21.51 -10.96
N HIS A 745 -32.28 20.43 -10.96
CA HIS A 745 -33.11 20.04 -9.80
C HIS A 745 -32.48 18.78 -9.16
N PHE A 746 -32.96 18.42 -7.97
CA PHE A 746 -32.79 17.09 -7.38
C PHE A 746 -34.18 16.54 -6.97
N PRO A 747 -34.39 15.21 -6.94
CA PRO A 747 -35.65 14.66 -6.45
C PRO A 747 -35.88 15.11 -4.99
N LYS A 748 -37.04 15.73 -4.72
CA LYS A 748 -37.47 16.07 -3.36
C LYS A 748 -37.62 14.78 -2.54
N GLY A 749 -36.61 14.44 -1.75
CA GLY A 749 -36.69 13.33 -0.79
C GLY A 749 -35.36 12.66 -0.41
N SER A 750 -34.34 12.68 -1.27
CA SER A 750 -33.20 11.72 -1.16
C SER A 750 -31.91 12.30 -0.58
N LEU A 751 -31.80 13.62 -0.44
CA LEU A 751 -30.54 14.29 -0.08
C LEU A 751 -30.23 14.35 1.42
N HIS A 752 -31.11 13.83 2.27
CA HIS A 752 -30.98 13.90 3.74
C HIS A 752 -29.83 13.03 4.29
N LEU A 753 -29.25 12.14 3.47
CA LEU A 753 -28.10 11.32 3.80
C LEU A 753 -26.80 11.80 3.15
N LEU A 754 -26.86 12.80 2.25
CA LEU A 754 -25.70 13.33 1.54
C LEU A 754 -24.75 13.98 2.54
N ARG A 755 -23.49 13.52 2.54
CA ARG A 755 -22.43 14.04 3.41
C ARG A 755 -21.45 14.91 2.64
N ASN A 756 -21.15 14.53 1.40
CA ASN A 756 -20.14 15.18 0.57
C ASN A 756 -20.77 15.63 -0.74
N LEU A 757 -20.59 16.91 -1.06
CA LEU A 757 -21.05 17.51 -2.31
C LEU A 757 -19.92 18.32 -2.94
N SER A 758 -19.57 17.96 -4.18
CA SER A 758 -18.61 18.69 -4.99
C SER A 758 -19.31 19.22 -6.24
N LEU A 759 -19.17 20.52 -6.51
CA LEU A 759 -19.75 21.22 -7.64
C LEU A 759 -18.68 22.07 -8.32
N GLN A 760 -18.37 21.76 -9.58
CA GLN A 760 -17.45 22.54 -10.39
C GLN A 760 -18.09 22.95 -11.72
N ASN A 761 -18.25 24.26 -11.93
CA ASN A 761 -18.81 24.81 -13.17
C ASN A 761 -17.70 25.24 -14.15
N VAL A 762 -17.70 24.73 -15.38
CA VAL A 762 -16.69 25.07 -16.39
C VAL A 762 -17.29 25.86 -17.58
N GLY A 763 -18.62 25.88 -17.72
CA GLY A 763 -19.33 26.49 -18.85
C GLY A 763 -19.73 27.96 -18.67
N CYS A 764 -19.89 28.67 -19.80
CA CYS A 764 -20.39 30.05 -19.88
C CYS A 764 -21.87 30.23 -19.46
N CYS A 765 -22.61 29.15 -19.19
CA CYS A 765 -24.06 29.16 -19.05
C CYS A 765 -24.59 29.21 -17.60
N ALA A 766 -23.76 29.00 -16.57
CA ALA A 766 -24.13 29.18 -15.16
C ALA A 766 -23.88 30.61 -14.62
N ASP A 767 -23.76 31.57 -15.53
CA ASP A 767 -23.25 32.93 -15.31
C ASP A 767 -24.27 33.93 -14.73
N LEU A 768 -25.29 33.50 -13.99
CA LEU A 768 -26.33 34.43 -13.49
C LEU A 768 -26.93 34.05 -12.11
N VAL A 769 -26.42 33.01 -11.42
CA VAL A 769 -26.86 32.70 -10.04
C VAL A 769 -26.06 33.52 -9.02
N GLU A 770 -26.74 34.46 -8.37
CA GLU A 770 -26.12 35.28 -7.32
C GLU A 770 -26.03 34.55 -5.96
N CYS A 771 -26.87 33.54 -5.70
CA CYS A 771 -26.89 32.77 -4.44
C CYS A 771 -27.23 31.30 -4.69
N LEU A 772 -26.54 30.36 -4.04
CA LEU A 772 -26.83 28.91 -4.14
C LEU A 772 -28.28 28.50 -3.74
N PRO A 773 -28.97 29.12 -2.76
CA PRO A 773 -30.37 28.79 -2.46
C PRO A 773 -31.41 29.51 -3.33
N CYS A 774 -31.00 30.20 -4.40
CA CYS A 774 -31.92 30.60 -5.46
C CYS A 774 -32.20 29.45 -6.46
N LEU A 775 -31.54 28.30 -6.27
CA LEU A 775 -32.00 27.02 -6.81
C LEU A 775 -33.29 26.66 -6.05
N ASP A 776 -34.33 26.13 -6.71
CA ASP A 776 -35.65 25.83 -6.12
C ASP A 776 -35.65 24.78 -4.97
N PHE A 777 -34.49 24.49 -4.35
CA PHE A 777 -34.30 23.54 -3.26
C PHE A 777 -33.24 24.00 -2.24
N PRO A 778 -33.45 23.74 -0.93
CA PRO A 778 -32.45 23.99 0.11
C PRO A 778 -31.33 22.92 0.10
N LEU A 779 -30.09 23.34 0.40
CA LEU A 779 -28.97 22.41 0.66
C LEU A 779 -29.31 21.52 1.89
N PRO A 780 -28.95 20.22 1.87
CA PRO A 780 -29.29 19.31 2.95
C PRO A 780 -28.52 19.64 4.24
N SER A 781 -29.21 19.57 5.38
CA SER A 781 -28.62 19.83 6.69
C SER A 781 -27.65 18.74 7.17
N SER A 782 -27.60 17.58 6.51
CA SER A 782 -26.69 16.46 6.77
C SER A 782 -25.27 16.64 6.22
N LEU A 783 -25.05 17.67 5.40
CA LEU A 783 -23.81 17.88 4.67
C LEU A 783 -22.64 18.16 5.62
N SER A 784 -21.55 17.40 5.50
CA SER A 784 -20.29 17.63 6.22
C SER A 784 -19.27 18.36 5.36
N GLN A 785 -19.23 18.09 4.05
CA GLN A 785 -18.24 18.67 3.14
C GLN A 785 -18.89 19.28 1.90
N LEU A 786 -18.53 20.53 1.60
CA LEU A 786 -18.98 21.28 0.44
C LEU A 786 -17.80 21.84 -0.35
N ASN A 787 -17.68 21.45 -1.61
CA ASN A 787 -16.71 22.01 -2.54
C ASN A 787 -17.42 22.73 -3.69
N ILE A 788 -17.07 24.00 -3.92
CA ILE A 788 -17.67 24.87 -4.93
C ILE A 788 -16.55 25.50 -5.76
N LYS A 789 -16.52 25.25 -7.07
CA LYS A 789 -15.48 25.77 -7.95
C LYS A 789 -16.03 26.46 -9.20
N SER A 790 -15.42 27.59 -9.56
CA SER A 790 -15.62 28.29 -10.84
C SER A 790 -17.01 28.90 -11.08
N PHE A 791 -17.68 29.37 -10.01
CA PHE A 791 -18.95 30.10 -10.12
C PHE A 791 -18.73 31.62 -10.25
N ARG A 792 -18.76 32.14 -11.48
CA ARG A 792 -18.40 33.54 -11.80
C ARG A 792 -19.32 34.61 -11.22
N TYR A 793 -20.59 34.29 -10.95
CA TYR A 793 -21.60 35.25 -10.50
C TYR A 793 -22.09 35.05 -9.07
N LEU A 794 -21.63 33.99 -8.41
CA LEU A 794 -21.99 33.68 -7.03
C LEU A 794 -21.56 34.80 -6.10
N LYS A 795 -22.52 35.46 -5.46
CA LYS A 795 -22.30 36.50 -4.43
C LYS A 795 -22.38 35.92 -3.02
N THR A 796 -23.23 34.92 -2.80
CA THR A 796 -23.41 34.26 -1.49
C THR A 796 -23.66 32.75 -1.57
N ILE A 797 -23.32 32.00 -0.51
CA ILE A 797 -23.48 30.53 -0.45
C ILE A 797 -24.80 30.10 0.19
N ALA A 798 -25.34 30.83 1.18
CA ALA A 798 -26.71 30.57 1.61
C ALA A 798 -27.45 31.82 2.14
N ASN A 799 -28.58 32.15 1.53
CA ASN A 799 -29.60 33.05 2.06
C ASN A 799 -30.63 32.26 2.87
N GLY A 800 -30.40 32.09 4.18
CA GLY A 800 -31.44 31.63 5.13
C GLY A 800 -31.51 30.13 5.44
N ASN A 801 -30.65 29.28 4.86
CA ASN A 801 -30.51 27.88 5.28
C ASN A 801 -29.41 27.75 6.34
N THR A 802 -29.71 27.05 7.44
CA THR A 802 -28.69 26.65 8.41
C THR A 802 -28.05 25.34 7.95
N LEU A 803 -26.72 25.31 7.87
CA LEU A 803 -25.92 24.11 7.57
C LEU A 803 -25.19 23.66 8.84
N PRO A 804 -25.91 23.07 9.81
CA PRO A 804 -25.39 22.86 11.16
C PRO A 804 -24.30 21.79 11.24
N ASN A 805 -24.21 20.88 10.26
CA ASN A 805 -23.24 19.78 10.27
C ASN A 805 -22.02 20.00 9.36
N LEU A 806 -21.96 21.13 8.63
CA LEU A 806 -20.87 21.41 7.70
C LEU A 806 -19.57 21.63 8.46
N THR A 807 -18.56 20.79 8.23
CA THR A 807 -17.23 20.87 8.83
C THR A 807 -16.20 21.45 7.88
N ASP A 808 -16.33 21.16 6.58
CA ASP A 808 -15.37 21.54 5.55
C ASP A 808 -16.04 22.29 4.41
N LEU A 809 -15.59 23.50 4.13
CA LEU A 809 -16.05 24.33 3.02
C LEU A 809 -14.86 24.77 2.15
N HIS A 810 -14.82 24.30 0.91
CA HIS A 810 -13.87 24.75 -0.09
C HIS A 810 -14.58 25.53 -1.20
N VAL A 811 -14.09 26.72 -1.50
CA VAL A 811 -14.62 27.57 -2.57
C VAL A 811 -13.46 28.09 -3.39
N SER A 812 -13.47 27.85 -4.71
CA SER A 812 -12.42 28.33 -5.60
C SER A 812 -12.98 29.01 -6.86
N ASP A 813 -12.23 29.96 -7.43
CA ASP A 813 -12.54 30.63 -8.69
C ASP A 813 -13.94 31.29 -8.75
N CYS A 814 -14.38 31.88 -7.63
CA CYS A 814 -15.67 32.57 -7.50
C CYS A 814 -15.49 34.11 -7.36
N PRO A 815 -15.26 34.85 -8.46
CA PRO A 815 -14.84 36.25 -8.43
C PRO A 815 -15.85 37.26 -7.88
N LYS A 816 -17.15 36.94 -7.85
CA LYS A 816 -18.19 37.84 -7.30
C LYS A 816 -18.58 37.51 -5.86
N LEU A 817 -17.97 36.51 -5.23
CA LEU A 817 -18.34 36.06 -3.88
C LEU A 817 -17.99 37.14 -2.85
N VAL A 818 -18.99 37.64 -2.13
CA VAL A 818 -18.84 38.72 -1.14
C VAL A 818 -18.96 38.20 0.30
N SER A 819 -19.84 37.22 0.52
CA SER A 819 -20.16 36.72 1.87
C SER A 819 -20.72 35.30 1.84
N LEU A 820 -20.70 34.60 2.98
CA LEU A 820 -21.24 33.24 3.08
C LEU A 820 -22.66 33.18 3.67
N VAL A 821 -23.09 34.24 4.38
CA VAL A 821 -24.43 34.56 4.95
C VAL A 821 -25.09 33.45 5.80
N SER A 822 -24.40 32.35 6.10
CA SER A 822 -24.92 31.23 6.91
C SER A 822 -24.33 31.25 8.32
N ASP A 823 -25.14 30.92 9.33
CA ASP A 823 -24.67 30.55 10.66
C ASP A 823 -24.05 29.14 10.60
N PHE A 824 -22.76 29.05 10.32
CA PHE A 824 -22.04 27.77 10.33
C PHE A 824 -21.61 27.40 11.75
N THR A 825 -22.46 26.66 12.45
CA THR A 825 -22.21 26.29 13.84
C THR A 825 -21.14 25.19 14.00
N SER A 826 -20.85 24.39 12.98
CA SER A 826 -19.87 23.29 13.06
C SER A 826 -18.65 23.42 12.13
N LEU A 827 -18.53 24.52 11.38
CA LEU A 827 -17.48 24.66 10.37
C LEU A 827 -16.10 24.78 11.02
N THR A 828 -15.22 23.85 10.70
CA THR A 828 -13.84 23.77 11.21
C THR A 828 -12.81 24.17 10.18
N GLU A 829 -13.06 23.90 8.89
CA GLU A 829 -12.14 24.20 7.81
C GLU A 829 -12.81 25.05 6.71
N LEU A 830 -12.19 26.18 6.38
CA LEU A 830 -12.61 27.05 5.29
C LEU A 830 -11.42 27.30 4.36
N SER A 831 -11.59 27.03 3.07
CA SER A 831 -10.57 27.26 2.05
C SER A 831 -11.15 28.07 0.89
N LEU A 832 -10.61 29.26 0.66
CA LEU A 832 -11.02 30.21 -0.37
C LEU A 832 -9.88 30.43 -1.39
N GLU A 833 -10.11 30.10 -2.65
CA GLU A 833 -9.12 30.28 -3.72
C GLU A 833 -9.68 31.19 -4.82
N SER A 834 -8.91 32.15 -5.34
CA SER A 834 -9.32 33.04 -6.44
C SER A 834 -10.69 33.74 -6.27
N CYS A 835 -11.04 34.13 -5.03
CA CYS A 835 -12.26 34.87 -4.65
C CYS A 835 -11.95 36.35 -4.25
N PRO A 836 -11.59 37.25 -5.19
CA PRO A 836 -11.10 38.60 -4.91
C PRO A 836 -12.08 39.55 -4.18
N LYS A 837 -13.40 39.36 -4.32
CA LYS A 837 -14.40 40.25 -3.67
C LYS A 837 -14.81 39.81 -2.25
N PHE A 838 -14.23 38.72 -1.75
CA PHE A 838 -14.58 38.19 -0.44
C PHE A 838 -13.95 39.04 0.66
N CYS A 839 -14.77 39.63 1.53
CA CYS A 839 -14.31 40.63 2.51
C CYS A 839 -15.00 40.53 3.88
N ASN A 840 -15.89 39.56 4.10
CA ASN A 840 -16.72 39.51 5.30
C ASN A 840 -16.46 38.24 6.14
N PHE A 841 -15.44 38.27 7.00
CA PHE A 841 -15.08 37.15 7.89
C PHE A 841 -15.78 37.20 9.27
N ILE A 842 -16.59 38.24 9.52
CA ILE A 842 -17.07 38.62 10.86
C ILE A 842 -18.38 37.91 11.25
N ALA A 843 -19.16 37.43 10.27
CA ALA A 843 -20.45 36.78 10.50
C ALA A 843 -20.36 35.26 10.27
N GLY A 844 -20.58 34.46 11.33
CA GLY A 844 -20.85 33.02 11.22
C GLY A 844 -19.65 32.06 11.19
N LEU A 845 -18.41 32.52 11.45
CA LEU A 845 -17.17 31.71 11.35
C LEU A 845 -16.45 31.47 12.69
N SER A 846 -17.13 31.60 13.83
CA SER A 846 -16.51 31.58 15.17
C SER A 846 -15.81 30.27 15.55
N ASN A 847 -16.19 29.14 14.93
CA ASN A 847 -15.67 27.80 15.22
C ASN A 847 -14.58 27.32 14.23
N VAL A 848 -14.23 28.13 13.23
CA VAL A 848 -13.23 27.77 12.22
C VAL A 848 -11.86 27.62 12.87
N ARG A 849 -11.22 26.46 12.68
CA ARG A 849 -9.87 26.12 13.16
C ARG A 849 -8.82 26.30 12.07
N GLN A 850 -9.16 26.04 10.81
CA GLN A 850 -8.26 26.21 9.68
C GLN A 850 -8.89 27.15 8.64
N LEU A 851 -8.16 28.22 8.30
CA LEU A 851 -8.51 29.14 7.23
C LEU A 851 -7.39 29.17 6.19
N SER A 852 -7.72 28.86 4.94
CA SER A 852 -6.81 28.94 3.80
C SER A 852 -7.32 29.94 2.78
N ILE A 853 -6.50 30.89 2.36
CA ILE A 853 -6.83 31.89 1.34
C ILE A 853 -5.71 31.89 0.29
N SER A 854 -6.04 31.60 -0.97
CA SER A 854 -5.07 31.58 -2.07
C SER A 854 -5.52 32.35 -3.32
N GLY A 855 -4.58 32.98 -4.05
CA GLY A 855 -4.84 33.52 -5.39
C GLY A 855 -5.83 34.68 -5.48
N THR A 856 -6.13 35.34 -4.35
CA THR A 856 -7.16 36.40 -4.26
C THR A 856 -6.53 37.80 -4.22
N ASN A 857 -6.92 38.72 -5.10
CA ASN A 857 -6.57 40.14 -4.97
C ASN A 857 -7.65 40.87 -4.16
N ILE A 858 -7.64 40.67 -2.83
CA ILE A 858 -8.61 41.29 -1.94
C ILE A 858 -8.32 42.79 -1.89
N GLU A 859 -9.27 43.60 -2.36
CA GLU A 859 -9.13 45.06 -2.48
C GLU A 859 -8.97 45.76 -1.11
N LYS A 860 -9.47 45.13 -0.04
CA LYS A 860 -9.39 45.66 1.33
C LYS A 860 -8.11 45.28 2.07
N PRO A 861 -7.55 46.19 2.89
CA PRO A 861 -6.39 45.90 3.70
C PRO A 861 -6.71 44.87 4.79
N ILE A 862 -5.70 44.09 5.22
CA ILE A 862 -5.87 42.95 6.13
C ILE A 862 -6.46 43.35 7.50
N GLN A 863 -6.26 44.60 7.93
CA GLN A 863 -6.87 45.19 9.13
C GLN A 863 -8.40 45.12 9.11
N GLU A 864 -9.00 45.26 7.93
CA GLU A 864 -10.45 45.27 7.74
C GLU A 864 -11.04 43.86 7.60
N TRP A 865 -10.22 42.81 7.58
CA TRP A 865 -10.70 41.44 7.44
C TRP A 865 -11.31 40.91 8.74
N GLY A 866 -10.97 41.49 9.90
CA GLY A 866 -11.55 41.05 11.17
C GLY A 866 -11.07 39.67 11.64
N LEU A 867 -9.89 39.21 11.19
CA LEU A 867 -9.31 37.91 11.58
C LEU A 867 -9.15 37.76 13.10
N HIS A 868 -8.87 38.85 13.82
CA HIS A 868 -8.80 38.89 15.28
C HIS A 868 -10.09 38.46 15.99
N LEU A 869 -11.24 38.46 15.30
CA LEU A 869 -12.53 38.02 15.85
C LEU A 869 -12.71 36.49 15.79
N LEU A 870 -11.85 35.78 15.05
CA LEU A 870 -11.89 34.32 14.89
C LEU A 870 -11.16 33.62 16.04
N THR A 871 -11.78 33.62 17.22
CA THR A 871 -11.19 33.15 18.48
C THR A 871 -10.83 31.65 18.54
N SER A 872 -11.33 30.84 17.60
CA SER A 872 -11.01 29.40 17.49
C SER A 872 -9.93 29.08 16.44
N LEU A 873 -9.45 30.09 15.70
CA LEU A 873 -8.56 29.86 14.56
C LEU A 873 -7.18 29.41 15.02
N GLN A 874 -6.75 28.24 14.52
CA GLN A 874 -5.52 27.56 14.89
C GLN A 874 -4.48 27.61 13.76
N ILE A 875 -4.93 27.47 12.50
CA ILE A 875 -4.10 27.42 11.31
C ILE A 875 -4.57 28.49 10.32
N LEU A 876 -3.66 29.38 9.90
CA LEU A 876 -3.90 30.38 8.86
C LEU A 876 -2.92 30.17 7.71
N LYS A 877 -3.44 29.99 6.50
CA LYS A 877 -2.64 29.86 5.27
C LYS A 877 -2.99 30.99 4.31
N LEU A 878 -2.02 31.79 3.92
CA LEU A 878 -2.16 32.91 3.00
C LEU A 878 -1.20 32.71 1.82
N LYS A 879 -1.72 32.55 0.60
CA LYS A 879 -0.90 32.29 -0.59
C LYS A 879 -1.25 33.19 -1.77
N ASN A 880 -0.28 33.83 -2.41
CA ASN A 880 -0.49 34.63 -3.63
C ASN A 880 -1.63 35.67 -3.49
N ILE A 881 -1.73 36.29 -2.31
CA ILE A 881 -2.74 37.33 -2.05
C ILE A 881 -2.16 38.66 -2.53
N GLY A 882 -3.01 39.49 -3.13
CA GLY A 882 -2.72 40.72 -3.88
C GLY A 882 -1.65 41.69 -3.37
N SER A 883 -1.31 42.67 -4.22
CA SER A 883 -0.25 43.67 -4.01
C SER A 883 -0.50 44.69 -2.88
N SER A 884 -1.61 44.60 -2.14
CA SER A 884 -2.03 45.57 -1.11
C SER A 884 -1.48 45.28 0.30
N ILE A 885 -0.96 44.07 0.56
CA ILE A 885 -0.46 43.69 1.89
C ILE A 885 1.03 44.06 2.01
N GLU A 886 1.29 45.22 2.62
CA GLU A 886 2.64 45.70 2.92
C GLU A 886 3.10 45.29 4.32
N CYS A 887 2.19 45.21 5.29
CA CYS A 887 2.51 44.86 6.68
C CYS A 887 1.39 43.98 7.28
N ILE A 888 1.78 43.00 8.10
CA ILE A 888 0.86 42.18 8.91
C ILE A 888 1.25 42.36 10.37
N SER A 889 0.32 42.87 11.19
CA SER A 889 0.56 43.07 12.63
C SER A 889 -0.11 42.01 13.50
N GLY A 890 0.51 41.67 14.63
CA GLY A 890 0.00 40.66 15.56
C GLY A 890 -1.27 41.08 16.29
N LEU A 891 -1.67 42.35 16.20
CA LEU A 891 -2.96 42.86 16.66
C LEU A 891 -4.11 42.52 15.68
N GLU A 892 -3.79 42.17 14.43
CA GLU A 892 -4.76 41.82 13.39
C GLU A 892 -5.05 40.31 13.35
N LEU A 893 -4.18 39.49 13.97
CA LEU A 893 -4.26 38.03 13.99
C LEU A 893 -4.88 37.51 15.30
N PRO A 894 -5.58 36.37 15.28
CA PRO A 894 -6.19 35.80 16.48
C PRO A 894 -5.15 35.19 17.43
N SER A 895 -5.37 35.36 18.75
CA SER A 895 -4.44 34.89 19.80
C SER A 895 -4.39 33.35 19.95
N SER A 896 -5.36 32.63 19.38
CA SER A 896 -5.44 31.16 19.33
C SER A 896 -4.53 30.53 18.27
N LEU A 897 -3.93 31.32 17.38
CA LEU A 897 -3.18 30.84 16.23
C LEU A 897 -1.90 30.11 16.67
N TYR A 898 -1.74 28.85 16.24
CA TYR A 898 -0.52 28.05 16.49
C TYR A 898 0.34 27.88 15.24
N LYS A 899 -0.28 27.92 14.04
CA LYS A 899 0.43 27.78 12.77
C LYS A 899 0.06 28.88 11.77
N LEU A 900 1.08 29.53 11.22
CA LEU A 900 0.98 30.54 10.16
C LEU A 900 1.78 30.11 8.94
N HIS A 901 1.13 30.05 7.79
CA HIS A 901 1.76 29.77 6.50
C HIS A 901 1.55 30.94 5.55
N ILE A 902 2.63 31.53 5.04
CA ILE A 902 2.61 32.65 4.11
C ILE A 902 3.41 32.25 2.87
N ALA A 903 2.83 32.40 1.69
CA ALA A 903 3.52 32.10 0.44
C ALA A 903 3.20 33.12 -0.66
N GLY A 904 4.21 33.59 -1.39
CA GLY A 904 4.00 34.39 -2.60
C GLY A 904 3.34 35.75 -2.38
N LEU A 905 3.65 36.44 -1.28
CA LEU A 905 3.25 37.84 -1.06
C LEU A 905 4.37 38.80 -1.53
N PRO A 906 4.23 39.49 -2.68
CA PRO A 906 5.33 40.24 -3.29
C PRO A 906 5.65 41.59 -2.63
N ASN A 907 4.69 42.20 -1.92
CA ASN A 907 4.82 43.53 -1.33
C ASN A 907 4.97 43.55 0.20
N LEU A 908 4.90 42.40 0.86
CA LEU A 908 5.04 42.30 2.31
C LEU A 908 6.45 42.72 2.73
N THR A 909 6.58 43.82 3.49
CA THR A 909 7.85 44.34 4.02
C THR A 909 8.07 43.97 5.49
N THR A 910 7.00 43.90 6.30
CA THR A 910 7.11 43.69 7.75
C THR A 910 6.07 42.67 8.26
N LEU A 911 6.49 41.74 9.11
CA LEU A 911 5.63 40.74 9.77
C LEU A 911 5.82 40.75 11.29
N CYS A 912 4.91 41.39 12.04
CA CYS A 912 5.02 41.52 13.49
C CYS A 912 4.20 40.43 14.21
N CYS A 913 4.80 39.30 14.59
CA CYS A 913 4.08 38.20 15.28
C CYS A 913 4.42 38.05 16.78
N SER A 914 5.30 38.89 17.32
CA SER A 914 5.79 38.81 18.72
C SER A 914 4.70 38.79 19.79
N THR A 915 3.53 39.37 19.51
CA THR A 915 2.41 39.48 20.46
C THR A 915 1.49 38.25 20.49
N LEU A 916 1.74 37.22 19.67
CA LEU A 916 0.91 36.01 19.59
C LEU A 916 1.43 34.91 20.53
N PRO A 917 0.68 34.55 21.59
CA PRO A 917 1.20 33.70 22.68
C PRO A 917 1.28 32.20 22.35
N ASN A 918 0.53 31.74 21.34
CA ASN A 918 0.39 30.32 21.00
C ASN A 918 1.06 29.93 19.67
N LEU A 919 1.66 30.88 18.95
CA LEU A 919 2.26 30.65 17.65
C LEU A 919 3.57 29.86 17.82
N THR A 920 3.62 28.65 17.24
CA THR A 920 4.78 27.73 17.32
C THR A 920 5.36 27.42 15.94
N ASN A 921 4.55 27.47 14.89
CA ASN A 921 4.92 27.07 13.53
C ASN A 921 4.71 28.21 12.54
N ILE A 922 5.79 28.66 11.90
CA ILE A 922 5.76 29.72 10.90
C ILE A 922 6.46 29.23 9.64
N ASP A 923 5.74 29.16 8.53
CA ASP A 923 6.30 28.78 7.24
C ASP A 923 6.12 29.94 6.24
N ILE A 924 7.22 30.49 5.70
CA ILE A 924 7.24 31.64 4.76
C ILE A 924 7.96 31.25 3.47
N TYR A 925 7.32 31.47 2.33
CA TYR A 925 7.85 31.10 1.02
C TYR A 925 7.69 32.25 0.01
N SER A 926 8.71 32.53 -0.79
CA SER A 926 8.60 33.41 -1.96
C SER A 926 8.04 34.82 -1.66
N CYS A 927 8.51 35.46 -0.57
CA CYS A 927 8.17 36.84 -0.19
C CYS A 927 9.40 37.75 -0.36
N PRO A 928 9.62 38.33 -1.56
CA PRO A 928 10.90 38.97 -1.91
C PRO A 928 11.20 40.27 -1.18
N LYS A 929 10.20 41.04 -0.75
CA LYS A 929 10.37 42.36 -0.09
C LYS A 929 10.35 42.31 1.44
N LEU A 930 10.21 41.14 2.05
CA LEU A 930 10.15 41.02 3.50
C LEU A 930 11.50 41.40 4.10
N GLU A 931 11.54 42.44 4.92
CA GLU A 931 12.76 43.04 5.48
C GLU A 931 12.91 42.76 6.99
N SER A 932 11.81 42.72 7.76
CA SER A 932 11.88 42.53 9.21
C SER A 932 10.67 41.81 9.84
N PHE A 933 10.86 41.28 11.05
CA PHE A 933 9.80 40.74 11.91
C PHE A 933 9.26 41.77 12.94
N GLY A 934 9.50 43.07 12.71
CA GLY A 934 9.17 44.15 13.66
C GLY A 934 10.11 44.26 14.86
N ASP A 935 9.90 45.30 15.69
CA ASP A 935 10.81 45.73 16.77
C ASP A 935 11.06 44.68 17.87
N ASN A 936 10.12 43.75 18.05
CA ASN A 936 10.18 42.70 19.09
C ASN A 936 10.50 41.31 18.52
N GLY A 937 10.80 41.20 17.21
CA GLY A 937 11.18 39.94 16.57
C GLY A 937 10.07 38.87 16.54
N LEU A 938 10.50 37.61 16.47
CA LEU A 938 9.62 36.43 16.44
C LEU A 938 9.14 36.03 17.85
N PRO A 939 7.94 35.42 17.99
CA PRO A 939 7.42 35.02 19.30
C PRO A 939 8.32 34.01 20.04
N PRO A 940 8.36 34.07 21.38
CA PRO A 940 9.32 33.31 22.20
C PRO A 940 9.08 31.79 22.29
N ARG A 941 7.96 31.27 21.75
CA ARG A 941 7.57 29.85 21.77
C ARG A 941 7.65 29.15 20.40
N ASN A 942 8.45 29.68 19.47
CA ASN A 942 8.54 29.13 18.12
C ASN A 942 9.35 27.83 18.04
N ASP A 943 8.67 26.70 17.85
CA ASP A 943 9.28 25.38 17.62
C ASP A 943 9.80 25.19 16.20
N HIS A 944 9.15 25.83 15.21
CA HIS A 944 9.47 25.63 13.79
C HIS A 944 9.29 26.91 12.99
N VAL A 945 10.39 27.40 12.40
CA VAL A 945 10.38 28.52 11.45
C VAL A 945 11.05 28.08 10.16
N PHE A 946 10.29 28.04 9.07
CA PHE A 946 10.79 27.71 7.75
C PHE A 946 10.67 28.93 6.84
N ILE A 947 11.79 29.39 6.26
CA ILE A 947 11.82 30.52 5.32
C ILE A 947 12.54 30.07 4.06
N SER A 948 11.98 30.35 2.89
CA SER A 948 12.66 30.11 1.63
C SER A 948 12.26 31.12 0.53
N ASN A 949 13.18 31.43 -0.37
CA ASN A 949 12.99 32.38 -1.46
C ASN A 949 12.55 33.78 -0.98
N CYS A 950 13.08 34.24 0.16
CA CYS A 950 12.77 35.55 0.77
C CYS A 950 14.06 36.39 0.92
N HIS A 951 14.57 36.90 -0.20
CA HIS A 951 15.96 37.38 -0.31
C HIS A 951 16.35 38.56 0.59
N MET A 952 15.42 39.45 0.96
CA MET A 952 15.74 40.65 1.78
C MET A 952 15.96 40.29 3.26
N ILE A 953 15.08 39.48 3.86
CA ILE A 953 15.23 39.01 5.25
C ILE A 953 16.32 37.93 5.40
N GLU A 954 16.55 37.10 4.37
CA GLU A 954 17.64 36.12 4.33
C GLU A 954 19.03 36.78 4.48
N GLN A 955 19.18 38.03 4.04
CA GLN A 955 20.42 38.80 4.23
C GLN A 955 20.60 39.31 5.67
N HIS A 956 19.50 39.61 6.37
CA HIS A 956 19.49 40.16 7.73
C HIS A 956 19.60 39.07 8.81
N LEU A 957 19.06 37.88 8.55
CA LEU A 957 19.13 36.71 9.45
C LEU A 957 20.54 36.08 9.57
N ARG A 958 21.51 36.50 8.76
CA ARG A 958 22.92 36.04 8.85
C ARG A 958 23.72 36.72 9.98
N TYR A 959 23.19 37.75 10.64
CA TYR A 959 23.96 38.64 11.51
C TYR A 959 23.31 38.97 12.87
N ASP A 960 22.47 38.09 13.43
CA ASP A 960 21.96 38.30 14.80
C ASP A 960 22.92 37.69 15.85
N PRO A 961 23.56 38.51 16.73
CA PRO A 961 24.43 38.02 17.80
C PRO A 961 23.69 37.32 18.96
N ASN A 962 22.35 37.31 18.97
CA ASN A 962 21.56 36.64 20.02
C ASN A 962 21.03 35.25 19.65
N GLY A 963 21.47 34.68 18.52
CA GLY A 963 21.41 33.24 18.27
C GLY A 963 20.00 32.66 18.22
N LEU A 964 19.22 32.99 17.19
CA LEU A 964 18.08 32.18 16.75
C LEU A 964 17.91 32.29 15.23
N ILE A 965 17.85 31.11 14.59
CA ILE A 965 17.43 30.79 13.20
C ILE A 965 18.54 30.65 12.15
N LEU A 966 18.83 29.38 11.82
CA LEU A 966 19.37 28.95 10.54
C LEU A 966 18.54 27.79 10.00
N THR A 967 17.78 28.04 8.94
CA THR A 967 17.55 27.03 7.89
C THR A 967 17.51 27.72 6.54
N LEU A 968 18.61 27.64 5.81
CA LEU A 968 18.61 27.70 4.35
C LEU A 968 18.82 26.26 3.87
N CYS A 969 17.74 25.70 3.32
CA CYS A 969 17.66 24.42 2.61
C CYS A 969 18.05 23.15 3.41
N GLY A 970 17.03 22.40 3.85
CA GLY A 970 17.15 21.04 4.38
C GLY A 970 16.37 20.86 5.67
N ARG A 971 15.28 20.09 5.62
CA ARG A 971 14.37 19.81 6.74
C ARG A 971 15.15 19.49 8.03
N CYS A 972 14.95 20.30 9.07
CA CYS A 972 15.22 19.96 10.46
C CYS A 972 14.04 20.43 11.30
N SER A 973 13.30 19.50 11.90
CA SER A 973 12.46 19.76 13.07
C SER A 973 13.33 19.57 14.31
N LEU A 974 13.51 20.62 15.10
CA LEU A 974 13.98 20.53 16.48
C LEU A 974 12.77 20.64 17.43
N PRO A 975 12.78 19.95 18.59
CA PRO A 975 11.85 20.23 19.67
C PRO A 975 12.44 21.32 20.58
N LEU A 976 11.62 22.22 21.14
CA LEU A 976 12.07 23.08 22.23
C LEU A 976 11.08 23.16 23.39
N SER A 977 11.67 22.92 24.58
CA SER A 977 11.24 23.16 25.97
C SER A 977 10.02 22.44 26.53
#